data_AF-I6B0R4-F1
#
_entry.id   AF-I6B0R4-F1
#
_cell.length_a   1.000
_cell.length_b   1.000
_cell.length_c   1.000
_cell.angle_alpha   90.00
_cell.angle_beta   90.00
_cell.angle_gamma   90.00
#
_symmetry.space_group_name_H-M   'P 1'
#
loop_
_entity.id
_entity.type
_entity.pdbx_description
1 polymer ?
#
loop_
_entity_poly.entity_id
_entity_poly.type
_entity_poly.pdbx_seq_one_letter_code
_entity_poly.pdbx_strand_id
1 'polypeptide(L)'
;MITSQQVEVTHLGTGNVTVFAFPFYAIEAAALQVYRGGVLLSQSGNYTVQGLRQNAGGTITFAVAPGAGVAVRIVRDTPRIQGQTYDYQTDFPAKVTELALDRAICIAQEERASLQKMGGDISGLSEEVDRLASITLSGLRYMGNRTGSAVPAAAGKAGDFYYITQAGSSQGIAWAIGDVAVWMGGGEWGRIPGALITIPDATPTVSGKVQIGGSGVSAEPVKVYRPSALSRWLARRDAKIRAGQTVSILCGIDSLTAGSGGFNYIKPFRYMVQDALGDGGIGFQPPTIEWEFGNNGMNYSGFSAQTVDPATDDDRRMGLNIRSLYKAAAGGSITFNAGQQGVINRETDEADIYFLKTPTGATSSRMYAYPGGPITNGISHQADPAEIGKQTIVGFGKSSGWLGTNVALDSQNGPVRYLGVNYRRNCPGGGAQVHYWAQGGTTLRQWASLNAASLQYLASELALDLVIINGGMNDRNSRTRAEFKADLEKLLTSFRAGSDCAILLFFPTLPTTNAGNLALYREAMLELADQYDCAFVDTAWMLGTNSDAYANGLIMADRVHPTERGTRIIADYIFNIIGGSSNYQLLNTPYNAWAPYRNYDVRSVAGWVPGTLFTGNQDFNGTVRAVRFDPYYPNNSVRSRATLTDKRIPNTNDGTPFKLYDLGIINGNPEVVVRLTIYLNRIGTSSSVGQEVYVSLSNGATSQRALGSVFSNPILLFRNAAGDGANIDLSVTVTNNSGTGRAEIYVTPVSTVAAAFTGTCIAEAYLVRGAQAGQMIWEF
;
A
#
# COMPACT_ATOMS: atom_id res chain seq x y z
N MET A 1 -38.66 7.72 28.64
CA MET A 1 -37.70 6.65 28.30
C MET A 1 -38.06 6.04 26.97
N ILE A 2 -37.20 6.22 25.98
CA ILE A 2 -37.41 5.80 24.59
C ILE A 2 -37.50 4.27 24.48
N THR A 3 -38.61 3.74 23.94
CA THR A 3 -38.87 2.30 23.82
C THR A 3 -38.87 1.76 22.39
N SER A 4 -38.97 2.64 21.40
CA SER A 4 -38.94 2.28 19.97
C SER A 4 -37.52 2.46 19.41
N GLN A 5 -37.16 1.59 18.47
CA GLN A 5 -35.92 1.70 17.66
C GLN A 5 -36.19 2.27 16.26
N GLN A 6 -37.45 2.49 15.88
CA GLN A 6 -37.77 3.10 14.59
C GLN A 6 -37.36 4.58 14.60
N VAL A 7 -36.80 5.04 13.49
CA VAL A 7 -36.38 6.44 13.28
C VAL A 7 -37.01 7.07 12.04
N GLU A 8 -37.67 6.27 11.20
CA GLU A 8 -38.41 6.74 10.04
C GLU A 8 -39.67 5.92 9.79
N VAL A 9 -40.63 6.53 9.08
CA VAL A 9 -41.83 5.86 8.57
C VAL A 9 -42.21 6.47 7.22
N THR A 10 -42.73 5.65 6.31
CA THR A 10 -43.28 6.11 5.03
C THR A 10 -44.74 5.71 4.90
N HIS A 11 -45.58 6.66 4.50
CA HIS A 11 -46.99 6.49 4.19
C HIS A 11 -47.25 6.80 2.73
N LEU A 12 -48.37 6.30 2.19
CA LEU A 12 -48.88 6.70 0.88
C LEU A 12 -50.09 7.61 1.05
N GLY A 13 -50.07 8.77 0.39
CA GLY A 13 -51.22 9.67 0.34
C GLY A 13 -52.41 9.02 -0.37
N THR A 14 -53.61 9.33 0.10
CA THR A 14 -54.88 8.87 -0.51
C THR A 14 -55.62 9.97 -1.26
N GLY A 15 -55.08 11.20 -1.27
CA GLY A 15 -55.74 12.39 -1.82
C GLY A 15 -56.68 13.11 -0.85
N ASN A 16 -57.14 12.45 0.22
CA ASN A 16 -58.13 13.01 1.16
C ASN A 16 -57.69 12.96 2.64
N VAL A 17 -56.61 12.25 2.98
CA VAL A 17 -56.10 12.15 4.36
C VAL A 17 -55.03 13.20 4.61
N THR A 18 -55.17 13.97 5.68
CA THR A 18 -54.24 15.04 6.07
C THR A 18 -53.36 14.68 7.28
N VAL A 19 -53.71 13.64 8.05
CA VAL A 19 -53.04 13.26 9.29
C VAL A 19 -52.24 11.98 9.10
N PHE A 20 -50.95 12.01 9.43
CA PHE A 20 -50.03 10.89 9.30
C PHE A 20 -49.26 10.68 10.61
N ALA A 21 -49.28 9.46 11.16
CA ALA A 21 -48.62 9.15 12.42
C ALA A 21 -47.13 8.82 12.24
N PHE A 22 -46.30 9.15 13.21
CA PHE A 22 -44.94 8.65 13.34
C PHE A 22 -44.82 7.84 14.65
N PRO A 23 -44.33 6.59 14.63
CA PRO A 23 -44.36 5.66 15.78
C PRO A 23 -43.10 5.75 16.68
N PHE A 24 -42.42 6.89 16.68
CA PHE A 24 -41.14 7.05 17.36
C PHE A 24 -41.04 8.36 18.14
N TYR A 25 -40.25 8.35 19.20
CA TYR A 25 -40.06 9.50 20.09
C TYR A 25 -39.34 10.65 19.38
N ALA A 26 -39.88 11.87 19.44
CA ALA A 26 -39.22 13.07 18.89
C ALA A 26 -39.17 14.18 19.95
N ILE A 27 -37.99 14.77 20.15
CA ILE A 27 -37.72 15.72 21.25
C ILE A 27 -38.35 17.09 21.01
N GLU A 28 -38.34 17.51 19.75
CA GLU A 28 -38.79 18.80 19.26
C GLU A 28 -39.15 18.69 17.78
N ALA A 29 -39.99 19.61 17.28
CA ALA A 29 -40.42 19.56 15.88
C ALA A 29 -39.25 19.73 14.89
N ALA A 30 -38.23 20.48 15.27
CA ALA A 30 -37.01 20.67 14.48
C ALA A 30 -36.19 19.37 14.30
N ALA A 31 -36.43 18.35 15.12
CA ALA A 31 -35.83 17.03 14.99
C ALA A 31 -36.58 16.12 13.99
N LEU A 32 -37.59 16.63 13.28
CA LEU A 32 -38.35 15.89 12.28
C LEU A 32 -38.14 16.49 10.88
N GLN A 33 -37.81 15.62 9.93
CA GLN A 33 -37.76 15.93 8.51
C GLN A 33 -38.94 15.24 7.82
N VAL A 34 -39.79 16.04 7.17
CA VAL A 34 -40.99 15.56 6.47
C VAL A 34 -40.81 15.75 4.97
N TYR A 35 -40.88 14.66 4.23
CA TYR A 35 -40.79 14.65 2.78
C TYR A 35 -42.14 14.31 2.16
N ARG A 36 -42.49 15.01 1.08
CA ARG A 36 -43.66 14.72 0.25
C ARG A 36 -43.20 14.53 -1.20
N GLY A 37 -43.38 13.34 -1.75
CA GLY A 37 -42.90 13.00 -3.10
C GLY A 37 -41.38 13.19 -3.25
N GLY A 38 -40.62 12.94 -2.18
CA GLY A 38 -39.16 13.14 -2.14
C GLY A 38 -38.70 14.57 -1.82
N VAL A 39 -39.59 15.56 -1.79
CA VAL A 39 -39.25 16.96 -1.49
C VAL A 39 -39.35 17.23 0.01
N LEU A 40 -38.28 17.73 0.63
CA LEU A 40 -38.27 18.15 2.04
C LEU A 40 -39.14 19.40 2.21
N LEU A 41 -40.03 19.35 3.21
CA LEU A 41 -40.92 20.45 3.53
C LEU A 41 -40.46 21.21 4.77
N SER A 42 -40.50 22.54 4.70
CA SER A 42 -40.40 23.38 5.89
C SER A 42 -41.70 23.29 6.69
N GLN A 43 -41.61 23.29 8.02
CA GLN A 43 -42.80 23.19 8.87
C GLN A 43 -43.77 24.37 8.66
N SER A 44 -43.23 25.59 8.58
CA SER A 44 -44.02 26.82 8.43
C SER A 44 -44.90 26.78 7.18
N GLY A 45 -46.23 26.70 7.38
CA GLY A 45 -47.24 26.72 6.32
C GLY A 45 -47.53 25.38 5.62
N ASN A 46 -46.74 24.31 5.87
CA ASN A 46 -46.94 23.02 5.21
C ASN A 46 -47.57 21.96 6.11
N TYR A 47 -47.13 21.87 7.36
CA TYR A 47 -47.64 20.88 8.31
C TYR A 47 -47.47 21.32 9.77
N THR A 48 -48.26 20.71 10.65
CA THR A 48 -48.13 20.85 12.11
C THR A 48 -47.75 19.52 12.74
N VAL A 49 -47.09 19.58 13.90
CA VAL A 49 -46.60 18.40 14.64
C VAL A 49 -47.30 18.33 15.99
N GLN A 50 -47.82 17.15 16.34
CA GLN A 50 -48.33 16.83 17.67
C GLN A 50 -47.66 15.56 18.21
N GLY A 51 -47.75 15.32 19.52
CA GLY A 51 -47.19 14.11 20.16
C GLY A 51 -45.66 14.13 20.35
N LEU A 52 -45.05 15.32 20.43
CA LEU A 52 -43.64 15.46 20.82
C LEU A 52 -43.42 14.94 22.25
N ARG A 53 -42.24 14.36 22.48
CA ARG A 53 -41.81 13.77 23.76
C ARG A 53 -42.73 12.65 24.28
N GLN A 54 -43.43 11.97 23.38
CA GLN A 54 -44.24 10.79 23.69
C GLN A 54 -43.57 9.53 23.12
N ASN A 55 -43.50 8.47 23.94
CA ASN A 55 -42.87 7.21 23.52
C ASN A 55 -43.59 6.54 22.35
N ALA A 56 -44.92 6.69 22.27
CA ALA A 56 -45.73 6.18 21.18
C ALA A 56 -45.56 6.99 19.87
N GLY A 57 -44.81 8.09 19.92
CA GLY A 57 -44.70 9.05 18.84
C GLY A 57 -45.92 9.96 18.72
N GLY A 58 -46.15 10.49 17.53
CA GLY A 58 -47.09 11.59 17.32
C GLY A 58 -47.63 11.65 15.89
N THR A 59 -48.10 12.82 15.48
CA THR A 59 -48.72 13.02 14.16
C THR A 59 -48.20 14.26 13.44
N ILE A 60 -48.10 14.14 12.12
CA ILE A 60 -47.93 15.22 11.15
C ILE A 60 -49.29 15.50 10.51
N THR A 61 -49.76 16.74 10.61
CA THR A 61 -51.02 17.17 9.97
C THR A 61 -50.73 18.20 8.88
N PHE A 62 -51.04 17.86 7.64
CA PHE A 62 -50.89 18.74 6.47
C PHE A 62 -52.06 19.71 6.34
N ALA A 63 -51.78 20.93 5.86
CA ALA A 63 -52.81 21.89 5.49
C ALA A 63 -53.61 21.45 4.24
N VAL A 64 -52.94 20.74 3.32
CA VAL A 64 -53.54 20.17 2.09
C VAL A 64 -53.15 18.70 2.00
N ALA A 65 -54.13 17.82 1.81
CA ALA A 65 -53.91 16.38 1.72
C ALA A 65 -52.90 16.04 0.61
N PRO A 66 -51.88 15.20 0.88
CA PRO A 66 -51.01 14.68 -0.16
C PRO A 66 -51.82 13.90 -1.21
N GLY A 67 -51.50 14.11 -2.49
CA GLY A 67 -52.17 13.44 -3.61
C GLY A 67 -52.11 11.91 -3.52
N ALA A 68 -53.05 11.23 -4.15
CA ALA A 68 -53.11 9.76 -4.16
C ALA A 68 -51.78 9.17 -4.70
N GLY A 69 -51.21 8.22 -3.96
CA GLY A 69 -49.94 7.57 -4.30
C GLY A 69 -48.68 8.38 -3.99
N VAL A 70 -48.79 9.63 -3.53
CA VAL A 70 -47.63 10.44 -3.15
C VAL A 70 -47.06 9.96 -1.82
N ALA A 71 -45.78 9.56 -1.81
CA ALA A 71 -45.11 9.13 -0.58
C ALA A 71 -44.92 10.29 0.41
N VAL A 72 -45.31 10.06 1.65
CA VAL A 72 -45.05 10.92 2.80
C VAL A 72 -44.05 10.21 3.69
N ARG A 73 -42.81 10.67 3.71
CA ARG A 73 -41.75 10.09 4.55
C ARG A 73 -41.45 11.03 5.72
N ILE A 74 -41.51 10.49 6.93
CA ILE A 74 -41.23 11.22 8.17
C ILE A 74 -39.98 10.58 8.78
N VAL A 75 -38.94 11.37 8.99
CA VAL A 75 -37.63 10.93 9.50
C VAL A 75 -37.28 11.74 10.73
N ARG A 76 -36.74 11.09 11.76
CA ARG A 76 -36.11 11.78 12.89
C ARG A 76 -34.65 12.10 12.57
N ASP A 77 -34.28 13.37 12.67
CA ASP A 77 -32.90 13.85 12.51
C ASP A 77 -32.62 14.84 13.65
N THR A 78 -32.12 14.31 14.76
CA THR A 78 -31.92 15.08 15.98
C THR A 78 -30.67 15.97 15.85
N PRO A 79 -30.76 17.28 16.10
CA PRO A 79 -29.58 18.16 16.05
C PRO A 79 -28.44 17.69 16.96
N ARG A 80 -27.25 17.53 16.38
CA ARG A 80 -26.03 17.02 17.05
C ARG A 80 -25.31 18.14 17.82
N ILE A 81 -26.04 18.79 18.71
CA ILE A 81 -25.57 19.93 19.51
C ILE A 81 -25.84 19.70 21.01
N GLN A 82 -24.87 20.11 21.83
CA GLN A 82 -25.03 20.19 23.28
C GLN A 82 -25.62 21.55 23.64
N GLY A 83 -26.89 21.56 24.07
CA GLY A 83 -27.58 22.79 24.48
C GLY A 83 -27.62 23.03 25.98
N GLN A 84 -26.98 22.16 26.79
CA GLN A 84 -27.09 22.20 28.25
C GLN A 84 -25.76 22.52 28.93
N THR A 85 -25.82 23.46 29.87
CA THR A 85 -24.72 23.87 30.75
C THR A 85 -25.16 23.61 32.19
N TYR A 86 -24.27 23.03 33.00
CA TYR A 86 -24.51 22.85 34.44
C TYR A 86 -23.86 23.98 35.22
N ASP A 87 -24.62 24.59 36.12
CA ASP A 87 -24.12 25.62 37.01
C ASP A 87 -23.47 25.00 38.25
N TYR A 88 -22.32 25.55 38.64
CA TYR A 88 -21.58 25.11 39.81
C TYR A 88 -22.39 25.36 41.09
N GLN A 89 -22.43 24.37 42.00
CA GLN A 89 -23.12 24.43 43.31
C GLN A 89 -24.64 24.60 43.26
N THR A 90 -25.29 24.22 42.16
CA THR A 90 -26.76 24.15 42.08
C THR A 90 -27.27 22.72 42.27
N ASP A 91 -28.55 22.58 42.63
CA ASP A 91 -29.21 21.29 42.69
C ASP A 91 -29.18 20.60 41.32
N PHE A 92 -28.97 19.28 41.33
CA PHE A 92 -28.90 18.50 40.09
C PHE A 92 -30.23 18.55 39.32
N PRO A 93 -30.27 19.10 38.09
CA PRO A 93 -31.52 19.31 37.36
C PRO A 93 -31.95 18.03 36.64
N ALA A 94 -32.43 17.04 37.40
CA ALA A 94 -32.73 15.68 36.92
C ALA A 94 -33.56 15.64 35.62
N LYS A 95 -34.61 16.48 35.50
CA LYS A 95 -35.44 16.55 34.28
C LYS A 95 -34.69 17.04 33.04
N VAL A 96 -33.75 17.96 33.22
CA VAL A 96 -32.91 18.50 32.14
C VAL A 96 -31.87 17.46 31.73
N THR A 97 -31.30 16.76 32.71
CA THR A 97 -30.36 15.67 32.46
C THR A 97 -31.02 14.50 31.72
N GLU A 98 -32.22 14.07 32.13
CA GLU A 98 -32.98 13.04 31.43
C GLU A 98 -33.29 13.43 29.96
N LEU A 99 -33.62 14.69 29.70
CA LEU A 99 -33.83 15.18 28.33
C LEU A 99 -32.55 15.15 27.49
N ALA A 100 -31.39 15.43 28.09
CA ALA A 100 -30.09 15.33 27.42
C ALA A 100 -29.73 13.86 27.11
N LEU A 101 -30.04 12.94 28.02
CA LEU A 101 -29.88 11.50 27.79
C LEU A 101 -30.82 11.00 26.69
N ASP A 102 -32.09 11.39 26.69
CA ASP A 102 -33.04 11.09 25.61
C ASP A 102 -32.51 11.58 24.25
N ARG A 103 -31.89 12.77 24.20
CA ARG A 103 -31.23 13.29 22.98
C ARG A 103 -30.09 12.41 22.52
N ALA A 104 -29.20 12.02 23.42
CA ALA A 104 -28.09 11.14 23.09
C ALA A 104 -28.57 9.78 22.54
N ILE A 105 -29.63 9.21 23.12
CA ILE A 105 -30.23 7.97 22.64
C ILE A 105 -30.90 8.14 21.27
N CYS A 106 -31.60 9.26 21.02
CA CYS A 106 -32.17 9.54 19.70
C CYS A 106 -31.08 9.56 18.61
N ILE A 107 -29.99 10.29 18.86
CA ILE A 107 -28.84 10.37 17.95
C ILE A 107 -28.23 8.99 17.73
N ALA A 108 -28.00 8.21 18.79
CA ALA A 108 -27.40 6.88 18.66
C ALA A 108 -28.25 5.92 17.79
N GLN A 109 -29.59 5.98 17.90
CA GLN A 109 -30.48 5.19 17.05
C GLN A 109 -30.43 5.64 15.57
N GLU A 110 -30.34 6.95 15.32
CA GLU A 110 -30.27 7.54 13.98
C GLU A 110 -28.95 7.19 13.28
N GLU A 111 -27.83 7.25 13.99
CA GLU A 111 -26.51 6.84 13.46
C GLU A 111 -26.48 5.34 13.12
N ARG A 112 -27.05 4.49 13.99
CA ARG A 112 -27.17 3.05 13.72
C ARG A 112 -28.01 2.77 12.46
N ALA A 113 -29.13 3.45 12.29
CA ALA A 113 -29.99 3.28 11.12
C ALA A 113 -29.29 3.71 9.83
N SER A 114 -28.52 4.80 9.89
CA SER A 114 -27.70 5.30 8.77
C SER A 114 -26.62 4.29 8.38
N LEU A 115 -25.91 3.71 9.36
CA LEU A 115 -24.91 2.67 9.13
C LEU A 115 -25.50 1.40 8.49
N GLN A 116 -26.67 0.95 8.96
CA GLN A 116 -27.36 -0.21 8.38
C GLN A 116 -27.76 0.03 6.93
N LYS A 117 -28.26 1.23 6.61
CA LYS A 117 -28.62 1.61 5.25
C LYS A 117 -27.40 1.62 4.32
N MET A 118 -26.29 2.22 4.75
CA MET A 118 -25.04 2.21 3.98
C MET A 118 -24.53 0.78 3.73
N GLY A 119 -24.65 -0.12 4.72
CA GLY A 119 -24.28 -1.53 4.54
C GLY A 119 -25.09 -2.24 3.44
N GLY A 120 -26.40 -1.96 3.37
CA GLY A 120 -27.28 -2.47 2.30
C GLY A 120 -26.94 -1.91 0.92
N ASP A 121 -26.69 -0.61 0.82
CA ASP A 121 -26.31 0.05 -0.44
C ASP A 121 -24.98 -0.49 -0.98
N ILE A 122 -24.01 -0.76 -0.10
CA ILE A 122 -22.71 -1.39 -0.46
C ILE A 122 -22.92 -2.81 -0.99
N SER A 123 -23.79 -3.62 -0.37
CA SER A 123 -24.07 -4.98 -0.87
C SER A 123 -24.73 -4.96 -2.25
N GLY A 124 -25.68 -4.06 -2.49
CA GLY A 124 -26.32 -3.93 -3.81
C GLY A 124 -25.34 -3.45 -4.90
N LEU A 125 -24.42 -2.55 -4.54
CA LEU A 125 -23.34 -2.15 -5.45
C LEU A 125 -22.36 -3.29 -5.74
N SER A 126 -22.06 -4.13 -4.76
CA SER A 126 -21.20 -5.31 -4.96
C SER A 126 -21.84 -6.29 -5.94
N GLU A 127 -23.13 -6.60 -5.78
CA GLU A 127 -23.87 -7.49 -6.69
C GLU A 127 -23.92 -6.93 -8.12
N GLU A 128 -24.09 -5.62 -8.27
CA GLU A 128 -24.10 -4.97 -9.58
C GLU A 128 -22.69 -4.94 -10.21
N VAL A 129 -21.64 -4.73 -9.43
CA VAL A 129 -20.25 -4.85 -9.89
C VAL A 129 -19.93 -6.26 -10.34
N ASP A 130 -20.38 -7.28 -9.60
CA ASP A 130 -20.21 -8.69 -9.97
C ASP A 130 -20.97 -9.04 -11.25
N ARG A 131 -22.21 -8.51 -11.40
CA ARG A 131 -23.00 -8.62 -12.63
C ARG A 131 -22.28 -8.01 -13.83
N LEU A 132 -21.76 -6.79 -13.69
CA LEU A 132 -21.06 -6.09 -14.76
C LEU A 132 -19.70 -6.74 -15.08
N ALA A 133 -18.96 -7.21 -14.08
CA ALA A 133 -17.71 -7.93 -14.24
C ALA A 133 -17.89 -9.23 -15.06
N SER A 134 -19.03 -9.92 -14.90
CA SER A 134 -19.37 -11.10 -15.69
C SER A 134 -19.60 -10.81 -17.19
N ILE A 135 -19.92 -9.56 -17.55
CA ILE A 135 -20.26 -9.16 -18.91
C ILE A 135 -19.04 -8.65 -19.71
N THR A 136 -18.02 -8.06 -19.07
CA THR A 136 -17.11 -7.16 -19.83
C THR A 136 -15.76 -7.73 -20.32
N LEU A 137 -15.19 -8.86 -19.87
CA LEU A 137 -13.79 -9.18 -20.29
C LEU A 137 -13.44 -10.63 -20.68
N SER A 138 -14.32 -11.62 -20.53
CA SER A 138 -14.00 -13.02 -20.91
C SER A 138 -14.62 -13.49 -22.24
N GLY A 139 -15.39 -12.63 -22.92
CA GLY A 139 -16.26 -13.03 -24.03
C GLY A 139 -15.79 -12.70 -25.45
N LEU A 140 -15.05 -11.60 -25.64
CA LEU A 140 -14.82 -11.06 -26.98
C LEU A 140 -13.83 -11.90 -27.80
N ARG A 141 -14.25 -12.35 -28.98
CA ARG A 141 -13.41 -13.17 -29.87
C ARG A 141 -13.46 -12.61 -31.28
N TYR A 142 -12.29 -12.23 -31.79
CA TYR A 142 -12.19 -11.70 -33.14
C TYR A 142 -12.38 -12.79 -34.20
N MET A 143 -13.28 -12.54 -35.14
CA MET A 143 -13.65 -13.47 -36.21
C MET A 143 -13.09 -13.06 -37.58
N GLY A 144 -12.49 -11.88 -37.70
CA GLY A 144 -11.81 -11.40 -38.90
C GLY A 144 -12.44 -10.15 -39.54
N ASN A 145 -11.98 -9.84 -40.75
CA ASN A 145 -12.47 -8.71 -41.54
C ASN A 145 -13.71 -9.10 -42.36
N ARG A 146 -14.65 -8.17 -42.53
CA ARG A 146 -15.83 -8.33 -43.39
C ARG A 146 -16.17 -7.06 -44.15
N THR A 147 -16.76 -7.22 -45.32
CA THR A 147 -17.54 -6.15 -45.95
C THR A 147 -18.87 -6.02 -45.18
N GLY A 148 -19.38 -4.81 -44.99
CA GLY A 148 -20.62 -4.52 -44.26
C GLY A 148 -21.85 -5.21 -44.85
N SER A 149 -21.86 -5.53 -46.14
CA SER A 149 -22.92 -6.34 -46.78
C SER A 149 -22.82 -7.84 -46.49
N ALA A 150 -21.72 -8.29 -45.89
CA ALA A 150 -21.37 -9.70 -45.68
C ALA A 150 -21.24 -10.08 -44.20
N VAL A 151 -21.77 -9.27 -43.27
CA VAL A 151 -21.91 -9.68 -41.87
C VAL A 151 -22.97 -10.80 -41.82
N PRO A 152 -22.64 -11.99 -41.29
CA PRO A 152 -23.53 -13.14 -41.33
C PRO A 152 -24.75 -12.93 -40.42
N ALA A 153 -25.82 -13.68 -40.66
CA ALA A 153 -27.03 -13.63 -39.82
C ALA A 153 -26.79 -14.08 -38.37
N ALA A 154 -25.72 -14.84 -38.12
CA ALA A 154 -25.32 -15.27 -36.79
C ALA A 154 -23.80 -15.49 -36.68
N ALA A 155 -23.28 -15.48 -35.45
CA ALA A 155 -21.92 -15.91 -35.10
C ALA A 155 -21.95 -17.01 -34.01
N GLY A 156 -20.78 -17.55 -33.66
CA GLY A 156 -20.67 -18.74 -32.82
C GLY A 156 -21.12 -18.52 -31.37
N LYS A 157 -20.57 -17.51 -30.70
CA LYS A 157 -20.91 -17.16 -29.31
C LYS A 157 -21.06 -15.65 -29.13
N ALA A 158 -21.89 -15.23 -28.17
CA ALA A 158 -21.99 -13.81 -27.80
C ALA A 158 -20.59 -13.25 -27.46
N GLY A 159 -20.26 -12.10 -28.04
CA GLY A 159 -18.94 -11.48 -28.02
C GLY A 159 -18.06 -11.79 -29.23
N ASP A 160 -18.43 -12.71 -30.12
CA ASP A 160 -17.75 -12.88 -31.41
C ASP A 160 -17.91 -11.61 -32.26
N PHE A 161 -16.84 -11.08 -32.86
CA PHE A 161 -16.92 -9.81 -33.59
C PHE A 161 -16.13 -9.77 -34.90
N TYR A 162 -16.61 -8.97 -35.85
CA TYR A 162 -15.95 -8.68 -37.14
C TYR A 162 -15.57 -7.20 -37.24
N TYR A 163 -14.44 -6.93 -37.90
CA TYR A 163 -14.05 -5.56 -38.28
C TYR A 163 -14.50 -5.26 -39.71
N ILE A 164 -15.13 -4.11 -39.92
CA ILE A 164 -15.72 -3.75 -41.21
C ILE A 164 -14.70 -3.01 -42.08
N THR A 165 -14.24 -3.66 -43.16
CA THR A 165 -13.21 -3.11 -44.06
C THR A 165 -13.78 -2.43 -45.29
N GLN A 166 -15.06 -2.62 -45.57
CA GLN A 166 -15.77 -1.96 -46.67
C GLN A 166 -17.21 -1.71 -46.24
N ALA A 167 -17.74 -0.52 -46.48
CA ALA A 167 -19.11 -0.16 -46.08
C ALA A 167 -20.14 -1.04 -46.79
N GLY A 168 -21.30 -1.23 -46.15
CA GLY A 168 -22.41 -1.99 -46.70
C GLY A 168 -23.52 -2.17 -45.66
N SER A 169 -24.66 -2.72 -46.08
CA SER A 169 -25.78 -2.97 -45.17
C SER A 169 -26.09 -4.46 -45.09
N SER A 170 -26.27 -4.97 -43.88
CA SER A 170 -26.70 -6.34 -43.61
C SER A 170 -27.38 -6.40 -42.24
N GLN A 171 -28.30 -7.35 -42.05
CA GLN A 171 -29.10 -7.50 -40.82
C GLN A 171 -29.83 -6.21 -40.37
N GLY A 172 -30.24 -5.36 -41.32
CA GLY A 172 -30.92 -4.10 -41.04
C GLY A 172 -30.02 -2.98 -40.50
N ILE A 173 -28.71 -3.20 -40.41
CA ILE A 173 -27.72 -2.23 -39.92
C ILE A 173 -26.89 -1.74 -41.10
N ALA A 174 -26.71 -0.42 -41.19
CA ALA A 174 -25.77 0.21 -42.11
C ALA A 174 -24.39 0.29 -41.46
N TRP A 175 -23.43 -0.44 -42.04
CA TRP A 175 -22.06 -0.54 -41.54
C TRP A 175 -21.14 0.39 -42.34
N ALA A 176 -20.39 1.22 -41.63
CA ALA A 176 -19.33 2.05 -42.19
C ALA A 176 -17.98 1.34 -42.13
N ILE A 177 -17.04 1.77 -42.97
CA ILE A 177 -15.64 1.33 -42.87
C ILE A 177 -15.11 1.73 -41.49
N GLY A 178 -14.48 0.78 -40.79
CA GLY A 178 -13.93 0.96 -39.46
C GLY A 178 -14.85 0.52 -38.32
N ASP A 179 -16.13 0.27 -38.59
CA ASP A 179 -17.05 -0.22 -37.55
C ASP A 179 -16.65 -1.62 -37.08
N VAL A 180 -17.02 -1.94 -35.84
CA VAL A 180 -16.96 -3.29 -35.29
C VAL A 180 -18.38 -3.82 -35.10
N ALA A 181 -18.68 -4.93 -35.76
CA ALA A 181 -19.91 -5.68 -35.58
C ALA A 181 -19.69 -6.74 -34.49
N VAL A 182 -20.39 -6.63 -33.36
CA VAL A 182 -20.28 -7.57 -32.23
C VAL A 182 -21.55 -8.40 -32.13
N TRP A 183 -21.43 -9.71 -32.07
CA TRP A 183 -22.56 -10.60 -31.89
C TRP A 183 -23.03 -10.56 -30.44
N MET A 184 -24.27 -10.14 -30.20
CA MET A 184 -24.81 -10.01 -28.84
C MET A 184 -25.41 -11.31 -28.32
N GLY A 185 -25.52 -12.33 -29.18
CA GLY A 185 -26.36 -13.50 -28.93
C GLY A 185 -27.83 -13.23 -29.27
N GLY A 186 -28.66 -14.28 -29.29
CA GLY A 186 -30.11 -14.13 -29.47
C GLY A 186 -30.60 -13.67 -30.84
N GLY A 187 -29.75 -13.62 -31.88
CA GLY A 187 -30.14 -13.18 -33.23
C GLY A 187 -29.66 -11.78 -33.62
N GLU A 188 -28.99 -11.07 -32.71
CA GLU A 188 -28.75 -9.62 -32.85
C GLU A 188 -27.26 -9.25 -32.93
N TRP A 189 -26.98 -8.22 -33.74
CA TRP A 189 -25.67 -7.60 -33.88
C TRP A 189 -25.65 -6.21 -33.25
N GLY A 190 -24.67 -5.95 -32.39
CA GLY A 190 -24.32 -4.63 -31.89
C GLY A 190 -23.32 -3.94 -32.81
N ARG A 191 -23.47 -2.62 -32.98
CA ARG A 191 -22.55 -1.78 -33.76
C ARG A 191 -21.72 -0.89 -32.86
N ILE A 192 -20.40 -1.00 -32.95
CA ILE A 192 -19.47 -0.05 -32.36
C ILE A 192 -18.89 0.82 -33.48
N PRO A 193 -19.15 2.14 -33.49
CA PRO A 193 -18.66 3.03 -34.53
C PRO A 193 -17.13 3.08 -34.58
N GLY A 194 -16.55 3.01 -35.77
CA GLY A 194 -15.09 3.01 -35.97
C GLY A 194 -14.36 4.26 -35.47
N ALA A 195 -15.06 5.38 -35.32
CA ALA A 195 -14.50 6.61 -34.76
C ALA A 195 -14.05 6.49 -33.29
N LEU A 196 -14.43 5.41 -32.60
CA LEU A 196 -14.08 5.13 -31.20
C LEU A 196 -12.94 4.11 -31.05
N ILE A 197 -12.35 3.63 -32.15
CA ILE A 197 -11.32 2.58 -32.13
C ILE A 197 -10.16 2.97 -33.05
N THR A 198 -8.93 3.03 -32.52
CA THR A 198 -7.70 3.19 -33.32
C THR A 198 -7.04 1.82 -33.48
N ILE A 199 -7.11 1.22 -34.67
CA ILE A 199 -6.33 0.01 -34.99
C ILE A 199 -5.04 0.47 -35.71
N PRO A 200 -3.84 0.11 -35.21
CA PRO A 200 -2.60 0.46 -35.88
C PRO A 200 -2.48 -0.33 -37.20
N ASP A 201 -2.41 0.41 -38.31
CA ASP A 201 -2.05 0.04 -39.68
C ASP A 201 -2.68 -1.22 -40.33
N ALA A 202 -3.49 -0.95 -41.36
CA ALA A 202 -3.99 -1.95 -42.28
C ALA A 202 -3.06 -2.11 -43.50
N THR A 203 -2.49 -3.30 -43.70
CA THR A 203 -2.51 -4.05 -44.97
C THR A 203 -1.95 -5.47 -44.76
N PRO A 204 -2.39 -6.48 -45.56
CA PRO A 204 -2.73 -7.80 -45.03
C PRO A 204 -1.89 -8.93 -45.64
N THR A 205 -1.39 -9.86 -44.81
CA THR A 205 -1.31 -11.31 -45.12
C THR A 205 -0.53 -12.04 -44.03
N VAL A 206 -1.20 -12.62 -43.02
CA VAL A 206 -0.71 -13.83 -42.37
C VAL A 206 -1.89 -14.62 -41.82
N SER A 207 -2.14 -15.79 -42.41
CA SER A 207 -2.88 -16.87 -41.76
C SER A 207 -1.98 -17.45 -40.68
N GLY A 208 -2.21 -17.06 -39.42
CA GLY A 208 -1.42 -17.54 -38.29
C GLY A 208 -1.78 -16.74 -37.04
N LYS A 209 -1.85 -17.42 -35.90
CA LYS A 209 -2.19 -16.84 -34.58
C LYS A 209 -1.48 -15.49 -34.42
N VAL A 210 -2.27 -14.41 -34.25
CA VAL A 210 -1.74 -13.08 -33.95
C VAL A 210 -1.10 -13.12 -32.58
N GLN A 211 0.24 -13.18 -32.56
CA GLN A 211 1.05 -12.81 -31.43
C GLN A 211 0.95 -11.28 -31.29
N ILE A 212 0.42 -10.81 -30.18
CA ILE A 212 0.51 -9.39 -29.81
C ILE A 212 1.96 -9.15 -29.36
N GLY A 213 2.82 -8.85 -30.32
CA GLY A 213 4.16 -8.33 -30.10
C GLY A 213 4.28 -7.04 -30.88
N GLY A 214 4.25 -5.91 -30.20
CA GLY A 214 4.27 -4.60 -30.85
C GLY A 214 4.72 -3.50 -29.90
N SER A 215 6.01 -3.21 -29.98
CA SER A 215 6.67 -1.97 -29.58
C SER A 215 5.79 -0.72 -29.64
N GLY A 216 5.69 0.00 -28.53
CA GLY A 216 5.00 1.29 -28.45
C GLY A 216 4.30 1.43 -27.11
N VAL A 217 5.06 1.78 -26.07
CA VAL A 217 4.53 2.02 -24.73
C VAL A 217 3.73 3.33 -24.76
N SER A 218 2.43 3.25 -25.06
CA SER A 218 1.47 4.27 -24.68
C SER A 218 0.76 3.80 -23.41
N ALA A 219 0.75 4.68 -22.41
CA ALA A 219 0.32 4.38 -21.04
C ALA A 219 -1.17 3.98 -20.98
N GLU A 220 -1.41 2.68 -20.89
CA GLU A 220 -2.71 2.14 -20.46
C GLU A 220 -2.96 2.49 -18.98
N PRO A 221 -4.21 2.82 -18.59
CA PRO A 221 -4.56 3.10 -17.19
C PRO A 221 -4.33 1.86 -16.33
N VAL A 222 -3.43 2.02 -15.38
CA VAL A 222 -2.84 0.95 -14.59
C VAL A 222 -3.82 0.40 -13.54
N LYS A 223 -4.22 -0.87 -13.70
CA LYS A 223 -4.92 -1.65 -12.66
C LYS A 223 -3.94 -2.04 -11.55
N VAL A 224 -4.11 -1.52 -10.34
CA VAL A 224 -3.59 -2.20 -9.14
C VAL A 224 -4.45 -3.45 -8.94
N TYR A 225 -3.91 -4.64 -9.23
CA TYR A 225 -4.63 -5.87 -8.95
C TYR A 225 -4.52 -6.16 -7.45
N ARG A 226 -5.52 -5.72 -6.68
CA ARG A 226 -5.72 -6.08 -5.27
C ARG A 226 -6.62 -7.32 -5.22
N PRO A 227 -6.05 -8.52 -5.05
CA PRO A 227 -6.81 -9.75 -5.03
C PRO A 227 -7.47 -9.93 -3.68
N SER A 228 -8.41 -10.87 -3.63
CA SER A 228 -9.04 -11.29 -2.40
C SER A 228 -8.04 -11.84 -1.38
N ALA A 229 -6.93 -12.45 -1.83
CA ALA A 229 -5.85 -12.92 -0.95
C ALA A 229 -5.21 -11.82 -0.08
N LEU A 230 -4.95 -10.63 -0.62
CA LEU A 230 -4.32 -9.56 0.16
C LEU A 230 -5.29 -9.01 1.22
N SER A 231 -6.58 -8.90 0.88
CA SER A 231 -7.63 -8.53 1.82
C SER A 231 -7.80 -9.56 2.94
N ARG A 232 -7.78 -10.87 2.61
CA ARG A 232 -7.79 -11.94 3.61
C ARG A 232 -6.54 -11.90 4.49
N TRP A 233 -5.38 -11.64 3.90
CA TRP A 233 -4.14 -11.48 4.65
C TRP A 233 -4.21 -10.31 5.63
N LEU A 234 -4.72 -9.14 5.23
CA LEU A 234 -4.90 -8.00 6.14
C LEU A 234 -5.75 -8.36 7.36
N ALA A 235 -6.89 -9.03 7.13
CA ALA A 235 -7.77 -9.48 8.20
C ALA A 235 -7.07 -10.48 9.15
N ARG A 236 -6.31 -11.43 8.60
CA ARG A 236 -5.56 -12.43 9.38
C ARG A 236 -4.39 -11.82 10.14
N ARG A 237 -3.65 -10.91 9.52
CA ARG A 237 -2.58 -10.12 10.13
C ARG A 237 -3.11 -9.42 11.37
N ASP A 238 -4.20 -8.67 11.22
CA ASP A 238 -4.78 -7.91 12.33
C ASP A 238 -5.30 -8.84 13.44
N ALA A 239 -5.84 -10.01 13.08
CA ALA A 239 -6.25 -11.01 14.05
C ALA A 239 -5.06 -11.60 14.82
N LYS A 240 -3.95 -11.93 14.14
CA LYS A 240 -2.70 -12.41 14.76
C LYS A 240 -2.12 -11.38 15.72
N ILE A 241 -2.00 -10.13 15.27
CA ILE A 241 -1.46 -9.05 16.12
C ILE A 241 -2.34 -8.85 17.36
N ARG A 242 -3.68 -8.80 17.22
CA ARG A 242 -4.59 -8.73 18.38
C ARG A 242 -4.48 -9.94 19.32
N ALA A 243 -4.10 -11.10 18.81
CA ALA A 243 -3.87 -12.31 19.58
C ALA A 243 -2.46 -12.38 20.19
N GLY A 244 -1.63 -11.33 20.05
CA GLY A 244 -0.26 -11.33 20.56
C GLY A 244 0.70 -12.20 19.74
N GLN A 245 0.34 -12.56 18.50
CA GLN A 245 1.10 -13.44 17.64
C GLN A 245 1.96 -12.67 16.63
N THR A 246 3.06 -13.29 16.22
CA THR A 246 3.96 -12.73 15.19
C THR A 246 3.43 -13.03 13.79
N VAL A 247 3.43 -12.01 12.93
CA VAL A 247 3.20 -12.16 11.49
C VAL A 247 4.52 -12.36 10.75
N SER A 248 4.54 -13.28 9.79
CA SER A 248 5.75 -13.67 9.07
C SER A 248 5.69 -13.27 7.59
N ILE A 249 6.72 -12.57 7.11
CA ILE A 249 6.78 -12.03 5.74
C ILE A 249 8.09 -12.47 5.08
N LEU A 250 8.01 -13.24 3.98
CA LEU A 250 9.17 -13.62 3.17
C LEU A 250 9.39 -12.63 2.03
N CYS A 251 10.60 -12.08 1.91
CA CYS A 251 10.91 -11.08 0.89
C CYS A 251 11.95 -11.59 -0.11
N GLY A 252 11.47 -11.70 -1.36
CA GLY A 252 12.20 -11.59 -2.60
C GLY A 252 13.24 -12.66 -2.92
N ILE A 253 13.75 -12.60 -4.15
CA ILE A 253 14.62 -13.66 -4.69
C ILE A 253 15.88 -13.13 -5.38
N ASP A 254 15.86 -11.92 -5.96
CA ASP A 254 16.98 -11.39 -6.78
C ASP A 254 17.63 -10.11 -6.20
N SER A 255 18.45 -9.41 -7.00
CA SER A 255 19.18 -8.19 -6.63
C SER A 255 18.32 -6.98 -6.28
N LEU A 256 17.04 -6.90 -6.67
CA LEU A 256 16.15 -5.85 -6.17
C LEU A 256 15.93 -5.98 -4.66
N THR A 257 15.89 -7.21 -4.16
CA THR A 257 15.72 -7.50 -2.74
C THR A 257 17.05 -7.67 -2.02
N ALA A 258 18.03 -8.35 -2.63
CA ALA A 258 19.35 -8.50 -2.05
C ALA A 258 20.10 -7.16 -1.96
N GLY A 259 19.83 -6.31 -2.94
CA GLY A 259 20.43 -5.00 -3.10
C GLY A 259 21.63 -4.99 -4.04
N SER A 260 21.98 -3.79 -4.51
CA SER A 260 23.20 -3.50 -5.25
C SER A 260 23.82 -2.23 -4.68
N GLY A 261 25.16 -2.17 -4.62
CA GLY A 261 25.86 -1.03 -4.01
C GLY A 261 25.56 -0.80 -2.52
N GLY A 262 25.07 -1.83 -1.80
CA GLY A 262 24.71 -1.75 -0.38
C GLY A 262 23.26 -1.32 -0.08
N PHE A 263 22.45 -1.07 -1.11
CA PHE A 263 21.07 -0.59 -0.98
C PHE A 263 20.06 -1.67 -1.36
N ASN A 264 19.09 -1.93 -0.48
CA ASN A 264 17.95 -2.83 -0.72
C ASN A 264 16.67 -2.25 -0.10
N TYR A 265 15.50 -2.63 -0.63
CA TYR A 265 14.22 -2.16 -0.10
C TYR A 265 13.81 -2.89 1.19
N ILE A 266 14.31 -4.11 1.40
CA ILE A 266 13.88 -4.95 2.54
C ILE A 266 14.24 -4.32 3.88
N LYS A 267 15.39 -3.65 4.00
CA LYS A 267 15.78 -2.92 5.22
C LYS A 267 14.76 -1.86 5.64
N PRO A 268 14.49 -0.81 4.83
CA PRO A 268 13.48 0.18 5.19
C PRO A 268 12.11 -0.44 5.36
N PHE A 269 11.74 -1.40 4.52
CA PHE A 269 10.47 -2.13 4.62
C PHE A 269 10.30 -2.83 5.97
N ARG A 270 11.31 -3.57 6.42
CA ARG A 270 11.35 -4.21 7.73
C ARG A 270 11.13 -3.22 8.85
N TYR A 271 11.84 -2.09 8.82
CA TYR A 271 11.68 -1.07 9.85
C TYR A 271 10.26 -0.53 9.91
N MET A 272 9.66 -0.21 8.75
CA MET A 272 8.28 0.26 8.69
C MET A 272 7.28 -0.75 9.23
N VAL A 273 7.40 -2.01 8.82
CA VAL A 273 6.49 -3.07 9.27
C VAL A 273 6.63 -3.32 10.76
N GLN A 274 7.86 -3.37 11.28
CA GLN A 274 8.10 -3.67 12.69
C GLN A 274 7.81 -2.48 13.61
N ASP A 275 7.94 -1.25 13.11
CA ASP A 275 7.47 -0.05 13.82
C ASP A 275 5.93 -0.04 13.92
N ALA A 276 5.26 -0.40 12.83
CA ALA A 276 3.79 -0.42 12.78
C ALA A 276 3.15 -1.60 13.54
N LEU A 277 3.77 -2.78 13.52
CA LEU A 277 3.17 -4.03 14.02
C LEU A 277 3.87 -4.62 15.24
N GLY A 278 5.00 -4.03 15.67
CA GLY A 278 5.86 -4.59 16.71
C GLY A 278 7.03 -5.39 16.14
N ASP A 279 8.11 -5.48 16.92
CA ASP A 279 9.35 -6.15 16.54
C ASP A 279 9.30 -7.65 16.91
N GLY A 280 9.00 -8.49 15.93
CA GLY A 280 9.01 -9.95 16.09
C GLY A 280 10.40 -10.59 15.95
N GLY A 281 11.46 -9.80 15.70
CA GLY A 281 12.82 -10.28 15.47
C GLY A 281 13.30 -10.13 14.01
N ILE A 282 14.58 -10.43 13.76
CA ILE A 282 15.22 -10.28 12.45
C ILE A 282 14.70 -11.32 11.43
N GLY A 283 14.12 -12.42 11.88
CA GLY A 283 13.66 -13.49 11.00
C GLY A 283 14.79 -14.30 10.38
N PHE A 284 14.44 -15.19 9.46
CA PHE A 284 15.34 -16.00 8.64
C PHE A 284 16.34 -15.15 7.83
N GLN A 285 17.60 -15.57 7.91
CA GLN A 285 18.74 -15.06 7.19
C GLN A 285 19.52 -16.25 6.59
N PRO A 286 19.74 -16.26 5.27
CA PRO A 286 20.46 -17.31 4.58
C PRO A 286 21.97 -17.16 4.81
N PRO A 287 22.75 -18.22 4.57
CA PRO A 287 24.19 -18.18 4.76
C PRO A 287 24.88 -17.56 3.54
N THR A 288 24.65 -16.27 3.31
CA THR A 288 25.26 -15.48 2.21
C THR A 288 26.35 -14.56 2.74
N ILE A 289 27.20 -13.98 1.89
CA ILE A 289 28.08 -12.85 2.26
C ILE A 289 27.39 -11.50 2.03
N GLU A 290 26.41 -11.48 1.13
CA GLU A 290 25.46 -10.37 0.90
C GLU A 290 24.37 -10.45 1.96
N TRP A 291 24.77 -10.26 3.22
CA TRP A 291 23.83 -10.16 4.33
C TRP A 291 22.99 -8.91 4.19
N GLU A 292 21.73 -8.99 4.63
CA GLU A 292 20.86 -7.84 4.74
C GLU A 292 21.64 -6.69 5.40
N PHE A 293 22.31 -6.91 6.53
CA PHE A 293 23.00 -5.86 7.29
C PHE A 293 24.46 -5.56 6.87
N GLY A 294 24.90 -6.04 5.70
CA GLY A 294 26.24 -5.77 5.15
C GLY A 294 27.30 -6.82 5.48
N ASN A 295 28.54 -6.57 5.05
CA ASN A 295 29.63 -7.57 4.93
C ASN A 295 30.04 -8.35 6.20
N ASN A 296 29.55 -7.96 7.38
CA ASN A 296 29.89 -8.64 8.65
C ASN A 296 28.72 -9.40 9.27
N GLY A 297 27.58 -9.58 8.58
CA GLY A 297 26.42 -10.32 9.11
C GLY A 297 26.71 -11.81 9.36
N MET A 298 27.71 -12.38 8.69
CA MET A 298 28.20 -13.73 8.94
C MET A 298 29.70 -13.81 8.66
N ASN A 299 30.43 -14.40 9.60
CA ASN A 299 31.84 -14.71 9.45
C ASN A 299 32.02 -16.23 9.45
N TYR A 300 32.85 -16.77 8.57
CA TYR A 300 33.16 -18.19 8.58
C TYR A 300 34.63 -18.45 8.23
N SER A 301 35.17 -19.52 8.79
CA SER A 301 36.52 -19.98 8.52
C SER A 301 36.51 -21.47 8.21
N GLY A 302 37.13 -21.83 7.08
CA GLY A 302 37.23 -23.21 6.63
C GLY A 302 35.94 -23.82 6.05
N PHE A 303 34.95 -23.01 5.69
CA PHE A 303 33.75 -23.39 4.91
C PHE A 303 33.85 -22.91 3.48
N SER A 304 33.21 -23.63 2.56
CA SER A 304 32.93 -23.19 1.21
C SER A 304 31.47 -22.74 1.09
N ALA A 305 31.25 -21.52 0.61
CA ALA A 305 29.92 -21.08 0.21
C ALA A 305 29.56 -21.80 -1.10
N GLN A 306 28.47 -22.57 -1.05
CA GLN A 306 27.94 -23.28 -2.20
C GLN A 306 26.67 -22.58 -2.68
N THR A 307 26.53 -22.46 -3.99
CA THR A 307 25.30 -22.03 -4.65
C THR A 307 24.78 -23.19 -5.46
N VAL A 308 23.46 -23.38 -5.45
CA VAL A 308 22.78 -24.36 -6.28
C VAL A 308 23.02 -24.00 -7.77
N ASP A 309 23.83 -24.80 -8.48
CA ASP A 309 24.08 -24.74 -9.94
C ASP A 309 23.35 -25.86 -10.69
N PRO A 310 22.06 -25.72 -11.08
CA PRO A 310 21.10 -26.78 -11.45
C PRO A 310 21.59 -28.04 -12.21
N ALA A 311 22.70 -27.97 -12.94
CA ALA A 311 23.34 -29.07 -13.65
C ALA A 311 24.22 -30.04 -12.80
N THR A 312 24.77 -29.63 -11.64
CA THR A 312 25.96 -30.33 -11.06
C THR A 312 25.91 -30.90 -9.62
N ASP A 313 24.96 -30.57 -8.73
CA ASP A 313 24.89 -31.13 -7.35
C ASP A 313 23.66 -32.02 -7.18
N ASP A 314 23.89 -33.19 -6.57
CA ASP A 314 22.88 -34.13 -6.13
C ASP A 314 22.16 -33.69 -4.82
N ASP A 315 22.83 -32.89 -3.97
CA ASP A 315 22.34 -32.47 -2.64
C ASP A 315 21.31 -31.31 -2.65
N ARG A 316 20.98 -30.78 -3.83
CA ARG A 316 20.07 -29.62 -4.00
C ARG A 316 18.60 -29.92 -3.73
N ARG A 317 18.29 -31.16 -3.36
CA ARG A 317 16.91 -31.59 -3.07
C ARG A 317 16.41 -31.14 -1.69
N MET A 318 17.23 -30.47 -0.87
CA MET A 318 16.91 -30.20 0.55
C MET A 318 17.30 -28.81 1.09
N GLY A 319 17.58 -27.82 0.23
CA GLY A 319 17.92 -26.46 0.68
C GLY A 319 16.69 -25.61 1.06
N LEU A 320 16.81 -24.81 2.13
CA LEU A 320 15.87 -23.73 2.47
C LEU A 320 16.07 -22.47 1.62
N ASN A 321 17.23 -22.38 0.97
CA ASN A 321 17.65 -21.31 0.09
C ASN A 321 18.53 -21.93 -1.02
N ILE A 322 18.82 -21.18 -2.07
CA ILE A 322 19.77 -21.60 -3.12
C ILE A 322 21.24 -21.46 -2.70
N ARG A 323 21.53 -21.07 -1.45
CA ARG A 323 22.87 -21.07 -0.87
C ARG A 323 22.95 -21.94 0.38
N SER A 324 24.12 -22.56 0.56
CA SER A 324 24.50 -23.23 1.81
C SER A 324 25.98 -22.99 2.11
N LEU A 325 26.36 -23.13 3.38
CA LEU A 325 27.77 -23.25 3.77
C LEU A 325 28.08 -24.72 3.96
N TYR A 326 29.05 -25.22 3.21
CA TYR A 326 29.47 -26.61 3.26
C TYR A 326 30.90 -26.72 3.78
N LYS A 327 31.14 -27.79 4.54
CA LYS A 327 32.47 -28.23 4.87
C LYS A 327 32.51 -29.75 4.82
N ALA A 328 33.51 -30.30 4.13
CA ALA A 328 33.68 -31.75 4.00
C ALA A 328 34.51 -32.38 5.15
N ALA A 329 35.51 -31.66 5.66
CA ALA A 329 36.43 -32.14 6.68
C ALA A 329 36.07 -31.64 8.09
N ALA A 330 36.68 -32.22 9.12
CA ALA A 330 36.54 -31.74 10.49
C ALA A 330 37.09 -30.30 10.70
N GLY A 331 36.62 -29.62 11.74
CA GLY A 331 37.05 -28.28 12.16
C GLY A 331 36.31 -27.11 11.51
N GLY A 332 36.83 -25.88 11.66
CA GLY A 332 36.22 -24.66 11.12
C GLY A 332 35.17 -24.04 12.04
N SER A 333 34.89 -22.76 11.80
CA SER A 333 33.93 -21.99 12.60
C SER A 333 33.01 -21.16 11.72
N ILE A 334 31.78 -20.94 12.20
CA ILE A 334 30.82 -19.99 11.64
C ILE A 334 30.33 -19.11 12.77
N THR A 335 30.11 -17.84 12.50
CA THR A 335 29.42 -16.92 13.41
C THR A 335 28.39 -16.16 12.60
N PHE A 336 27.13 -16.35 12.95
CA PHE A 336 26.04 -15.50 12.49
C PHE A 336 25.91 -14.34 13.46
N ASN A 337 25.99 -13.11 12.95
CA ASN A 337 25.87 -11.90 13.75
C ASN A 337 24.50 -11.27 13.48
N ALA A 338 23.57 -11.38 14.44
CA ALA A 338 22.37 -10.56 14.49
C ALA A 338 22.76 -9.14 14.92
N GLY A 339 23.32 -8.40 13.96
CA GLY A 339 23.70 -6.99 14.08
C GLY A 339 25.10 -6.78 14.64
N GLN A 340 26.04 -6.36 13.77
CA GLN A 340 27.25 -5.66 14.21
C GLN A 340 27.06 -4.16 13.95
N GLN A 341 27.41 -3.35 14.96
CA GLN A 341 27.43 -1.88 14.98
C GLN A 341 26.08 -1.15 15.00
N GLY A 342 25.67 -0.69 16.19
CA GLY A 342 24.91 0.55 16.42
C GLY A 342 23.48 0.68 15.86
N VAL A 343 23.05 -0.20 14.96
CA VAL A 343 21.82 -0.06 14.17
C VAL A 343 20.73 -1.02 14.65
N ILE A 344 21.09 -2.15 15.27
CA ILE A 344 20.13 -3.16 15.73
C ILE A 344 20.62 -3.76 17.04
N ASN A 345 20.37 -3.08 18.16
CA ASN A 345 20.40 -3.72 19.47
C ASN A 345 18.99 -4.27 19.76
N ARG A 346 18.47 -5.11 18.85
CA ARG A 346 17.18 -5.76 19.05
C ARG A 346 17.43 -7.04 19.81
N GLU A 347 16.87 -7.09 21.01
CA GLU A 347 16.91 -8.26 21.87
C GLU A 347 16.34 -9.43 21.05
N THR A 348 17.18 -10.44 20.78
CA THR A 348 16.77 -11.73 20.22
C THR A 348 16.51 -12.63 21.41
N ASP A 349 15.36 -13.30 21.46
CA ASP A 349 15.06 -14.24 22.54
C ASP A 349 15.43 -15.68 22.14
N GLU A 350 15.23 -16.00 20.86
CA GLU A 350 15.47 -17.33 20.31
C GLU A 350 16.11 -17.26 18.91
N ALA A 351 16.91 -18.27 18.56
CA ALA A 351 17.45 -18.45 17.23
C ALA A 351 17.36 -19.91 16.79
N ASP A 352 16.81 -20.16 15.61
CA ASP A 352 16.78 -21.50 15.01
C ASP A 352 17.85 -21.60 13.93
N ILE A 353 18.81 -22.51 14.10
CA ILE A 353 19.80 -22.80 13.07
C ILE A 353 19.34 -24.00 12.25
N TYR A 354 19.36 -23.84 10.93
CA TYR A 354 19.01 -24.89 9.99
C TYR A 354 20.25 -25.51 9.35
N PHE A 355 20.25 -26.83 9.23
CA PHE A 355 21.34 -27.60 8.65
C PHE A 355 20.78 -28.82 7.92
N LEU A 356 21.55 -29.37 6.98
CA LEU A 356 21.21 -30.63 6.32
C LEU A 356 21.82 -31.78 7.12
N LYS A 357 20.98 -32.71 7.57
CA LYS A 357 21.43 -33.99 8.08
C LYS A 357 21.61 -34.97 6.93
N THR A 358 22.72 -35.69 6.91
CA THR A 358 23.05 -36.67 5.85
C THR A 358 23.63 -37.96 6.44
N PRO A 359 23.64 -39.09 5.72
CA PRO A 359 24.21 -40.34 6.26
C PRO A 359 25.70 -40.21 6.61
N THR A 360 26.41 -39.32 5.94
CA THR A 360 27.84 -39.04 6.14
C THR A 360 28.10 -37.82 7.02
N GLY A 361 27.07 -37.18 7.58
CA GLY A 361 27.19 -35.93 8.32
C GLY A 361 28.05 -36.04 9.60
N ALA A 362 28.41 -34.90 10.18
CA ALA A 362 29.17 -34.86 11.42
C ALA A 362 28.38 -35.49 12.60
N THR A 363 29.10 -36.25 13.43
CA THR A 363 28.53 -36.91 14.61
C THR A 363 28.21 -35.93 15.75
N SER A 364 28.94 -34.82 15.85
CA SER A 364 28.73 -33.79 16.86
C SER A 364 29.30 -32.44 16.41
N SER A 365 28.63 -31.37 16.83
CA SER A 365 29.10 -29.98 16.73
C SER A 365 28.77 -29.21 18.02
N ARG A 366 29.47 -28.09 18.23
CA ARG A 366 29.27 -27.19 19.38
C ARG A 366 28.73 -25.84 18.91
N MET A 367 27.65 -25.39 19.55
CA MET A 367 27.00 -24.10 19.31
C MET A 367 27.14 -23.20 20.54
N TYR A 368 27.40 -21.91 20.32
CA TYR A 368 27.50 -20.89 21.36
C TYR A 368 26.61 -19.71 21.00
N ALA A 369 25.90 -19.18 21.99
CA ALA A 369 25.21 -17.90 21.89
C ALA A 369 25.90 -16.83 22.74
N TYR A 370 26.05 -15.62 22.20
CA TYR A 370 26.58 -14.48 22.95
C TYR A 370 25.79 -13.20 22.65
N PRO A 371 25.61 -12.29 23.62
CA PRO A 371 26.13 -12.33 24.99
C PRO A 371 25.40 -13.32 25.89
N GLY A 372 26.14 -14.00 26.77
CA GLY A 372 25.58 -14.75 27.90
C GLY A 372 24.66 -15.94 27.57
N GLY A 373 24.57 -16.36 26.31
CA GLY A 373 23.73 -17.48 25.90
C GLY A 373 24.34 -18.85 26.23
N PRO A 374 23.53 -19.92 26.18
CA PRO A 374 23.97 -21.26 26.49
C PRO A 374 24.95 -21.80 25.43
N ILE A 375 25.71 -22.81 25.86
CA ILE A 375 26.54 -23.62 24.97
C ILE A 375 25.81 -24.94 24.75
N THR A 376 25.40 -25.19 23.51
CA THR A 376 24.78 -26.46 23.13
C THR A 376 25.85 -27.37 22.53
N ASN A 377 26.08 -28.52 23.17
CA ASN A 377 27.03 -29.54 22.71
C ASN A 377 26.27 -30.74 22.11
N GLY A 378 26.93 -31.50 21.24
CA GLY A 378 26.44 -32.82 20.84
C GLY A 378 25.41 -32.82 19.70
N ILE A 379 25.40 -31.79 18.86
CA ILE A 379 24.42 -31.70 17.76
C ILE A 379 24.85 -32.63 16.62
N SER A 380 24.04 -33.66 16.37
CA SER A 380 24.25 -34.62 15.28
C SER A 380 23.70 -34.08 13.95
N HIS A 381 24.54 -34.15 12.92
CA HIS A 381 24.21 -33.88 11.53
C HIS A 381 24.02 -35.18 10.73
N GLN A 382 23.90 -36.32 11.41
CA GLN A 382 23.68 -37.61 10.78
C GLN A 382 22.19 -37.96 10.69
N ALA A 383 21.72 -38.37 9.51
CA ALA A 383 20.40 -38.96 9.28
C ALA A 383 20.39 -39.79 8.00
N ASP A 384 19.62 -40.88 7.97
CA ASP A 384 19.34 -41.70 6.79
C ASP A 384 17.84 -42.04 6.72
N PRO A 385 17.08 -41.51 5.74
CA PRO A 385 17.51 -40.65 4.63
C PRO A 385 17.93 -39.23 5.09
N ALA A 386 18.54 -38.47 4.19
CA ALA A 386 18.88 -37.07 4.44
C ALA A 386 17.62 -36.24 4.75
N GLU A 387 17.73 -35.30 5.69
CA GLU A 387 16.63 -34.45 6.13
C GLU A 387 17.10 -33.05 6.58
N ILE A 388 16.18 -32.07 6.63
CA ILE A 388 16.49 -30.75 7.20
C ILE A 388 16.43 -30.86 8.73
N GLY A 389 17.55 -30.56 9.38
CA GLY A 389 17.66 -30.42 10.83
C GLY A 389 17.50 -28.97 11.29
N LYS A 390 17.02 -28.82 12.53
CA LYS A 390 16.87 -27.53 13.23
C LYS A 390 17.43 -27.64 14.64
N GLN A 391 18.16 -26.64 15.08
CA GLN A 391 18.56 -26.46 16.48
C GLN A 391 18.11 -25.09 16.97
N THR A 392 17.23 -25.07 17.96
CA THR A 392 16.80 -23.84 18.64
C THR A 392 17.77 -23.53 19.77
N ILE A 393 18.16 -22.26 19.86
CA ILE A 393 18.96 -21.68 20.94
C ILE A 393 18.12 -20.60 21.60
N VAL A 394 18.07 -20.62 22.94
CA VAL A 394 17.28 -19.69 23.77
C VAL A 394 18.19 -19.00 24.78
N GLY A 395 17.69 -17.96 25.44
CA GLY A 395 18.35 -17.38 26.61
C GLY A 395 19.56 -16.51 26.27
N PHE A 396 19.49 -15.78 25.17
CA PHE A 396 20.46 -14.73 24.88
C PHE A 396 20.43 -13.67 26.01
N GLY A 397 21.59 -13.38 26.57
CA GLY A 397 21.75 -12.31 27.55
C GLY A 397 21.66 -10.93 26.89
N LYS A 398 21.29 -9.92 27.69
CA LYS A 398 21.27 -8.52 27.22
C LYS A 398 22.71 -8.05 26.94
N SER A 399 22.97 -7.55 25.74
CA SER A 399 24.27 -6.97 25.41
C SER A 399 24.39 -5.56 25.99
N SER A 400 25.52 -5.26 26.64
CA SER A 400 25.90 -3.90 27.03
C SER A 400 27.03 -3.35 26.16
N GLY A 401 27.32 -3.94 24.99
CA GLY A 401 28.53 -3.66 24.20
C GLY A 401 28.39 -3.82 22.67
N TRP A 402 29.52 -3.68 21.95
CA TRP A 402 29.63 -3.66 20.48
C TRP A 402 29.24 -4.97 19.76
N LEU A 403 29.08 -6.05 20.50
CA LEU A 403 28.74 -7.38 19.98
C LEU A 403 27.24 -7.57 20.17
N GLY A 404 26.47 -7.54 19.06
CA GLY A 404 25.05 -7.89 19.07
C GLY A 404 24.82 -9.35 19.42
N THR A 405 23.60 -9.86 19.20
CA THR A 405 23.32 -11.28 19.38
C THR A 405 24.10 -12.09 18.34
N ASN A 406 24.95 -13.01 18.76
CA ASN A 406 25.72 -13.86 17.87
C ASN A 406 25.45 -15.32 18.16
N VAL A 407 25.40 -16.11 17.09
CA VAL A 407 25.32 -17.56 17.14
C VAL A 407 26.54 -18.12 16.44
N ALA A 408 27.43 -18.73 17.22
CA ALA A 408 28.67 -19.30 16.75
C ALA A 408 28.64 -20.82 16.77
N LEU A 409 29.36 -21.43 15.83
CA LEU A 409 29.50 -22.86 15.62
C LEU A 409 31.00 -23.17 15.59
N ASP A 410 31.44 -24.17 16.35
CA ASP A 410 32.82 -24.65 16.35
C ASP A 410 32.88 -26.17 16.55
N SER A 411 34.05 -26.77 16.32
CA SER A 411 34.37 -28.18 16.58
C SER A 411 33.43 -29.18 15.89
N GLN A 412 33.62 -29.38 14.59
CA GLN A 412 32.84 -30.32 13.78
C GLN A 412 33.65 -31.59 13.51
N ASN A 413 33.04 -32.76 13.73
CA ASN A 413 33.67 -34.07 13.52
C ASN A 413 33.21 -34.75 12.22
N GLY A 414 33.14 -34.01 11.11
CA GLY A 414 32.77 -34.56 9.80
C GLY A 414 32.11 -33.53 8.89
N PRO A 415 31.55 -33.98 7.75
CA PRO A 415 30.82 -33.14 6.81
C PRO A 415 29.62 -32.42 7.44
N VAL A 416 29.48 -31.12 7.18
CA VAL A 416 28.31 -30.34 7.62
C VAL A 416 27.87 -29.36 6.53
N ARG A 417 26.55 -29.17 6.40
CA ARG A 417 25.96 -28.18 5.50
C ARG A 417 24.93 -27.33 6.27
N TYR A 418 25.20 -26.03 6.40
CA TYR A 418 24.28 -25.08 7.03
C TYR A 418 23.42 -24.36 6.00
N LEU A 419 22.15 -24.14 6.37
CA LEU A 419 21.09 -23.66 5.49
C LEU A 419 20.57 -22.26 5.88
N GLY A 420 20.89 -21.77 7.08
CA GLY A 420 20.55 -20.41 7.53
C GLY A 420 20.22 -20.35 9.03
N VAL A 421 19.82 -19.17 9.49
CA VAL A 421 19.41 -18.93 10.87
C VAL A 421 18.15 -18.05 10.91
N ASN A 422 17.17 -18.40 11.76
CA ASN A 422 15.98 -17.59 12.02
C ASN A 422 16.05 -16.97 13.41
N TYR A 423 16.12 -15.65 13.49
CA TYR A 423 16.16 -14.92 14.76
C TYR A 423 14.77 -14.44 15.16
N ARG A 424 14.31 -14.88 16.33
CA ARG A 424 12.97 -14.59 16.85
C ARG A 424 13.04 -13.78 18.14
N ARG A 425 12.08 -12.88 18.29
CA ARG A 425 11.81 -12.14 19.52
C ARG A 425 10.43 -12.52 20.03
N ASN A 426 10.32 -12.76 21.32
CA ASN A 426 9.06 -12.88 22.02
C ASN A 426 8.45 -11.48 22.13
N CYS A 427 7.36 -11.26 21.39
CA CYS A 427 6.64 -9.99 21.39
C CYS A 427 5.20 -10.24 21.88
N PRO A 428 4.93 -10.13 23.20
CA PRO A 428 3.63 -10.46 23.77
C PRO A 428 2.46 -9.63 23.22
N GLY A 429 2.74 -8.45 22.67
CA GLY A 429 1.75 -7.59 21.99
C GLY A 429 1.53 -7.93 20.51
N GLY A 430 2.14 -8.99 20.01
CA GLY A 430 2.23 -9.27 18.58
C GLY A 430 3.40 -8.51 17.95
N GLY A 431 3.88 -9.00 16.81
CA GLY A 431 5.04 -8.44 16.13
C GLY A 431 5.11 -8.87 14.68
N ALA A 432 6.09 -8.37 13.94
CA ALA A 432 6.39 -8.81 12.59
C ALA A 432 7.81 -9.36 12.47
N GLN A 433 7.96 -10.48 11.77
CA GLN A 433 9.22 -10.99 11.25
C GLN A 433 9.24 -10.80 9.75
N VAL A 434 10.27 -10.11 9.27
CA VAL A 434 10.57 -10.05 7.84
C VAL A 434 11.74 -11.01 7.58
N HIS A 435 11.66 -11.84 6.55
CA HIS A 435 12.62 -12.86 6.24
C HIS A 435 13.37 -12.47 4.97
N TYR A 436 14.69 -12.42 5.05
CA TYR A 436 15.53 -12.17 3.88
C TYR A 436 15.74 -13.49 3.16
N TRP A 437 15.33 -13.57 1.89
CA TRP A 437 15.48 -14.80 1.11
C TRP A 437 16.24 -14.60 -0.20
N ALA A 438 16.61 -13.37 -0.51
CA ALA A 438 17.11 -13.00 -1.82
C ALA A 438 18.60 -13.28 -2.03
N GLN A 439 18.99 -13.42 -3.30
CA GLN A 439 20.37 -13.50 -3.74
C GLN A 439 20.57 -12.71 -5.04
N GLY A 440 21.52 -11.77 -5.03
CA GLY A 440 21.85 -10.95 -6.20
C GLY A 440 22.20 -11.79 -7.43
N GLY A 441 21.69 -11.37 -8.59
CA GLY A 441 22.00 -11.98 -9.90
C GLY A 441 21.23 -13.27 -10.22
N THR A 442 20.32 -13.72 -9.36
CA THR A 442 19.65 -15.01 -9.56
C THR A 442 18.39 -14.91 -10.41
N THR A 443 18.06 -16.04 -11.05
CA THR A 443 16.90 -16.25 -11.93
C THR A 443 15.83 -17.03 -11.18
N LEU A 444 14.55 -16.88 -11.56
CA LEU A 444 13.48 -17.74 -11.04
C LEU A 444 13.78 -19.22 -11.27
N ARG A 445 14.45 -19.56 -12.38
CA ARG A 445 14.87 -20.95 -12.65
C ARG A 445 15.73 -21.54 -11.54
N GLN A 446 16.65 -20.77 -10.97
CA GLN A 446 17.50 -21.25 -9.88
C GLN A 446 16.67 -21.51 -8.61
N TRP A 447 15.72 -20.64 -8.29
CA TRP A 447 14.79 -20.84 -7.17
C TRP A 447 13.85 -22.03 -7.41
N ALA A 448 13.29 -22.13 -8.62
CA ALA A 448 12.46 -23.24 -9.05
C ALA A 448 13.25 -24.56 -9.18
N SER A 449 14.58 -24.55 -9.11
CA SER A 449 15.37 -25.78 -9.05
C SER A 449 15.39 -26.43 -7.67
N LEU A 450 15.02 -25.67 -6.61
CA LEU A 450 14.82 -26.24 -5.27
C LEU A 450 13.69 -27.27 -5.29
N ASN A 451 13.78 -28.23 -4.38
CA ASN A 451 12.71 -29.21 -4.17
C ASN A 451 11.46 -28.52 -3.59
N ALA A 452 10.29 -28.88 -4.14
CA ALA A 452 9.01 -28.40 -3.65
C ALA A 452 8.82 -28.71 -2.16
N ALA A 453 9.24 -29.88 -1.69
CA ALA A 453 9.15 -30.26 -0.28
C ALA A 453 9.96 -29.33 0.64
N SER A 454 11.13 -28.85 0.19
CA SER A 454 11.94 -27.90 0.96
C SER A 454 11.31 -26.52 1.02
N LEU A 455 10.72 -26.06 -0.09
CA LEU A 455 9.98 -24.80 -0.14
C LEU A 455 8.72 -24.85 0.74
N GLN A 456 8.01 -25.98 0.72
CA GLN A 456 6.86 -26.24 1.58
C GLN A 456 7.28 -26.27 3.06
N TYR A 457 8.38 -26.95 3.37
CA TYR A 457 8.94 -26.99 4.71
C TYR A 457 9.36 -25.59 5.18
N LEU A 458 10.03 -24.79 4.35
CA LEU A 458 10.37 -23.41 4.68
C LEU A 458 9.10 -22.60 5.01
N ALA A 459 8.07 -22.74 4.17
CA ALA A 459 6.83 -22.00 4.32
C ALA A 459 6.10 -22.34 5.62
N SER A 460 6.04 -23.62 5.97
CA SER A 460 5.41 -24.09 7.21
C SER A 460 6.24 -23.78 8.44
N GLU A 461 7.56 -23.99 8.38
CA GLU A 461 8.50 -23.79 9.48
C GLU A 461 8.59 -22.31 9.89
N LEU A 462 8.61 -21.39 8.93
CA LEU A 462 8.58 -19.96 9.20
C LEU A 462 7.16 -19.42 9.44
N ALA A 463 6.14 -20.28 9.31
CA ALA A 463 4.73 -19.92 9.42
C ALA A 463 4.36 -18.70 8.54
N LEU A 464 4.81 -18.72 7.28
CA LEU A 464 4.72 -17.56 6.38
C LEU A 464 3.27 -17.10 6.21
N ASP A 465 3.02 -15.81 6.44
CA ASP A 465 1.72 -15.17 6.21
C ASP A 465 1.67 -14.46 4.86
N LEU A 466 2.79 -13.85 4.44
CA LEU A 466 2.94 -13.15 3.17
C LEU A 466 4.26 -13.53 2.51
N VAL A 467 4.21 -13.83 1.22
CA VAL A 467 5.39 -14.04 0.38
C VAL A 467 5.43 -12.96 -0.70
N ILE A 468 6.50 -12.17 -0.73
CA ILE A 468 6.75 -11.16 -1.74
C ILE A 468 7.75 -11.74 -2.73
N ILE A 469 7.31 -12.00 -3.96
CA ILE A 469 8.15 -12.58 -5.01
C ILE A 469 8.40 -11.51 -6.07
N ASN A 470 9.65 -11.11 -6.18
CA ASN A 470 10.14 -10.36 -7.32
C ASN A 470 10.90 -11.30 -8.27
N GLY A 471 11.13 -10.91 -9.53
CA GLY A 471 11.90 -11.75 -10.45
C GLY A 471 11.74 -11.36 -11.91
N GLY A 472 12.45 -12.04 -12.80
CA GLY A 472 12.39 -11.79 -14.24
C GLY A 472 13.52 -10.92 -14.76
N MET A 473 14.10 -10.05 -13.93
CA MET A 473 15.21 -9.20 -14.34
C MET A 473 16.36 -10.05 -14.88
N ASN A 474 16.88 -11.02 -14.13
CA ASN A 474 18.00 -11.85 -14.62
C ASN A 474 17.56 -12.89 -15.65
N ASP A 475 16.31 -13.37 -15.55
CA ASP A 475 15.72 -14.35 -16.48
C ASP A 475 15.63 -13.82 -17.92
N ARG A 476 15.50 -12.49 -18.09
CA ARG A 476 15.28 -11.83 -19.40
C ARG A 476 16.31 -12.16 -20.46
N ASN A 477 17.49 -12.61 -20.03
CA ASN A 477 18.62 -12.92 -20.89
C ASN A 477 18.65 -14.39 -21.35
N SER A 478 17.88 -15.28 -20.72
CA SER A 478 18.04 -16.73 -20.91
C SER A 478 16.76 -17.57 -20.90
N ARG A 479 15.60 -17.01 -20.54
CA ARG A 479 14.34 -17.77 -20.45
C ARG A 479 13.31 -17.30 -21.49
N THR A 480 12.51 -18.23 -22.00
CA THR A 480 11.28 -17.87 -22.72
C THR A 480 10.16 -17.50 -21.74
N ARG A 481 9.10 -16.87 -22.23
CA ARG A 481 7.92 -16.54 -21.40
C ARG A 481 7.28 -17.77 -20.75
N ALA A 482 7.11 -18.86 -21.51
CA ALA A 482 6.47 -20.09 -21.03
C ALA A 482 7.29 -20.75 -19.92
N GLU A 483 8.60 -20.77 -20.11
CA GLU A 483 9.57 -21.26 -19.14
C GLU A 483 9.59 -20.44 -17.84
N PHE A 484 9.62 -19.11 -17.96
CA PHE A 484 9.50 -18.20 -16.81
C PHE A 484 8.20 -18.43 -16.05
N LYS A 485 7.08 -18.57 -16.78
CA LYS A 485 5.76 -18.84 -16.18
C LYS A 485 5.77 -20.16 -15.39
N ALA A 486 6.31 -21.23 -15.96
CA ALA A 486 6.39 -22.53 -15.29
C ALA A 486 7.29 -22.50 -14.04
N ASP A 487 8.43 -21.79 -14.11
CA ASP A 487 9.31 -21.63 -12.96
C ASP A 487 8.60 -20.84 -11.83
N LEU A 488 7.85 -19.77 -12.16
CA LEU A 488 7.07 -19.00 -11.18
C LEU A 488 5.92 -19.82 -10.58
N GLU A 489 5.16 -20.52 -11.41
CA GLU A 489 4.02 -21.37 -10.99
C GLU A 489 4.46 -22.44 -9.99
N LYS A 490 5.65 -23.05 -10.18
CA LYS A 490 6.23 -23.99 -9.22
C LYS A 490 6.47 -23.34 -7.85
N LEU A 491 6.99 -22.12 -7.79
CA LEU A 491 7.19 -21.42 -6.52
C LEU A 491 5.85 -21.11 -5.84
N LEU A 492 4.89 -20.57 -6.58
CA LEU A 492 3.55 -20.21 -6.07
C LEU A 492 2.86 -21.42 -5.42
N THR A 493 2.83 -22.53 -6.16
CA THR A 493 2.21 -23.78 -5.68
C THR A 493 2.95 -24.39 -4.50
N SER A 494 4.28 -24.33 -4.48
CA SER A 494 5.08 -24.86 -3.36
C SER A 494 4.88 -24.06 -2.08
N PHE A 495 4.88 -22.72 -2.14
CA PHE A 495 4.64 -21.88 -0.96
C PHE A 495 3.25 -22.08 -0.38
N ARG A 496 2.22 -22.12 -1.24
CA ARG A 496 0.83 -22.35 -0.80
C ARG A 496 0.57 -23.74 -0.25
N ALA A 497 1.29 -24.74 -0.74
CA ALA A 497 1.19 -26.09 -0.19
C ALA A 497 1.83 -26.19 1.21
N GLY A 498 2.80 -25.32 1.54
CA GLY A 498 3.42 -25.30 2.87
C GLY A 498 2.75 -24.35 3.88
N SER A 499 2.14 -23.26 3.42
CA SER A 499 1.39 -22.33 4.27
C SER A 499 0.25 -21.66 3.50
N ASP A 500 -0.86 -21.30 4.16
CA ASP A 500 -1.96 -20.47 3.59
C ASP A 500 -1.55 -18.99 3.44
N CYS A 501 -0.34 -18.76 2.95
CA CYS A 501 0.23 -17.44 2.76
C CYS A 501 -0.46 -16.69 1.60
N ALA A 502 -0.62 -15.37 1.77
CA ALA A 502 -0.85 -14.51 0.63
C ALA A 502 0.45 -14.34 -0.16
N ILE A 503 0.32 -14.03 -1.44
CA ILE A 503 1.47 -13.80 -2.32
C ILE A 503 1.33 -12.46 -3.00
N LEU A 504 2.39 -11.67 -2.99
CA LEU A 504 2.55 -10.42 -3.73
C LEU A 504 3.64 -10.59 -4.78
N LEU A 505 3.25 -10.57 -6.05
CA LEU A 505 4.13 -10.50 -7.19
C LEU A 505 4.58 -9.07 -7.44
N PHE A 506 5.90 -8.90 -7.57
CA PHE A 506 6.54 -7.61 -7.69
C PHE A 506 7.36 -7.55 -8.98
N PHE A 507 6.83 -6.87 -9.98
CA PHE A 507 7.41 -6.75 -11.30
C PHE A 507 8.38 -5.56 -11.39
N PRO A 508 9.61 -5.76 -11.87
CA PRO A 508 10.60 -4.70 -11.96
C PRO A 508 10.42 -3.79 -13.18
N THR A 509 10.89 -2.55 -13.05
CA THR A 509 10.86 -1.53 -14.10
C THR A 509 11.64 -2.06 -15.29
N LEU A 510 11.09 -1.86 -16.49
CA LEU A 510 11.73 -2.34 -17.71
C LEU A 510 13.17 -1.82 -17.81
N PRO A 511 14.15 -2.66 -18.18
CA PRO A 511 15.53 -2.24 -18.36
C PRO A 511 15.69 -1.60 -19.74
N THR A 512 16.87 -1.07 -20.03
CA THR A 512 17.22 -0.67 -21.41
C THR A 512 17.58 -1.85 -22.31
N THR A 513 17.99 -2.97 -21.72
CA THR A 513 18.43 -4.19 -22.42
C THR A 513 17.42 -5.31 -22.28
N ASN A 514 17.06 -5.96 -23.39
CA ASN A 514 16.13 -7.09 -23.42
C ASN A 514 14.76 -6.80 -22.76
N ALA A 515 14.29 -5.55 -22.84
CA ALA A 515 13.02 -5.10 -22.26
C ALA A 515 11.81 -5.88 -22.80
N GLY A 516 11.84 -6.32 -24.06
CA GLY A 516 10.77 -7.12 -24.66
C GLY A 516 10.54 -8.44 -23.94
N ASN A 517 11.61 -9.15 -23.54
CA ASN A 517 11.47 -10.40 -22.79
C ASN A 517 10.88 -10.15 -21.40
N LEU A 518 11.34 -9.10 -20.72
CA LEU A 518 10.81 -8.75 -19.40
C LEU A 518 9.33 -8.34 -19.47
N ALA A 519 8.92 -7.60 -20.51
CA ALA A 519 7.52 -7.26 -20.75
C ALA A 519 6.66 -8.53 -20.95
N LEU A 520 7.16 -9.55 -21.65
CA LEU A 520 6.45 -10.83 -21.78
C LEU A 520 6.28 -11.55 -20.43
N TYR A 521 7.24 -11.42 -19.51
CA TYR A 521 7.13 -11.98 -18.17
C TYR A 521 6.12 -11.23 -17.31
N ARG A 522 5.94 -9.93 -17.51
CA ARG A 522 4.88 -9.14 -16.89
C ARG A 522 3.51 -9.76 -17.16
N GLU A 523 3.25 -10.10 -18.41
CA GLU A 523 2.00 -10.74 -18.83
C GLU A 523 1.86 -12.13 -18.19
N ALA A 524 2.95 -12.89 -18.07
CA ALA A 524 2.92 -14.18 -17.37
C ALA A 524 2.65 -14.04 -15.86
N MET A 525 3.22 -13.02 -15.21
CA MET A 525 2.94 -12.70 -13.81
C MET A 525 1.49 -12.28 -13.60
N LEU A 526 0.92 -11.45 -14.49
CA LEU A 526 -0.49 -11.05 -14.42
C LEU A 526 -1.44 -12.24 -14.60
N GLU A 527 -1.15 -13.14 -15.56
CA GLU A 527 -1.92 -14.38 -15.72
C GLU A 527 -1.88 -15.25 -14.46
N LEU A 528 -0.70 -15.43 -13.85
CA LEU A 528 -0.58 -16.20 -12.62
C LEU A 528 -1.18 -15.47 -11.41
N ALA A 529 -1.13 -14.13 -11.38
CA ALA A 529 -1.76 -13.33 -10.34
C ALA A 529 -3.27 -13.52 -10.32
N ASP A 530 -3.90 -13.55 -11.49
CA ASP A 530 -5.33 -13.83 -11.63
C ASP A 530 -5.65 -15.29 -11.31
N GLN A 531 -4.95 -16.23 -11.96
CA GLN A 531 -5.17 -17.68 -11.79
C GLN A 531 -4.98 -18.16 -10.35
N TYR A 532 -4.00 -17.59 -9.64
CA TYR A 532 -3.68 -17.96 -8.27
C TYR A 532 -4.14 -16.91 -7.26
N ASP A 533 -4.92 -15.88 -7.59
CA ASP A 533 -5.34 -14.87 -6.60
C ASP A 533 -4.12 -14.29 -5.83
N CYS A 534 -3.09 -13.86 -6.55
CA CYS A 534 -1.89 -13.20 -6.00
C CYS A 534 -1.94 -11.70 -6.29
N ALA A 535 -1.46 -10.89 -5.36
CA ALA A 535 -1.37 -9.44 -5.58
C ALA A 535 -0.28 -9.15 -6.61
N PHE A 536 -0.45 -8.07 -7.37
CA PHE A 536 0.53 -7.70 -8.38
C PHE A 536 0.85 -6.21 -8.32
N VAL A 537 2.14 -5.90 -8.37
CA VAL A 537 2.69 -4.55 -8.37
C VAL A 537 3.77 -4.43 -9.43
N ASP A 538 3.80 -3.29 -10.10
CA ASP A 538 4.85 -2.92 -11.05
C ASP A 538 5.64 -1.71 -10.52
N THR A 539 6.97 -1.79 -10.52
CA THR A 539 7.79 -0.64 -10.07
C THR A 539 7.80 0.52 -11.04
N ALA A 540 7.39 0.35 -12.28
CA ALA A 540 7.20 1.49 -13.18
C ALA A 540 6.11 2.45 -12.65
N TRP A 541 5.16 1.96 -11.85
CA TRP A 541 4.09 2.80 -11.29
C TRP A 541 4.59 3.78 -10.23
N MET A 542 5.69 3.43 -9.56
CA MET A 542 6.25 4.22 -8.47
C MET A 542 7.53 4.97 -8.89
N LEU A 543 8.33 4.40 -9.80
CA LEU A 543 9.59 5.01 -10.26
C LEU A 543 9.46 5.73 -11.60
N GLY A 544 8.37 5.49 -12.35
CA GLY A 544 8.23 5.91 -13.74
C GLY A 544 8.95 4.97 -14.72
N THR A 545 9.07 5.40 -15.97
CA THR A 545 9.84 4.65 -16.97
C THR A 545 11.33 4.60 -16.57
N ASN A 546 12.11 3.70 -17.14
CA ASN A 546 13.56 3.65 -16.87
C ASN A 546 14.26 5.00 -17.13
N SER A 547 13.85 5.69 -18.19
CA SER A 547 14.39 7.00 -18.55
C SER A 547 14.08 8.03 -17.48
N ASP A 548 12.81 8.09 -17.04
CA ASP A 548 12.37 9.02 -16.00
C ASP A 548 13.04 8.68 -14.67
N ALA A 549 13.03 7.41 -14.26
CA ALA A 549 13.65 6.94 -13.04
C ALA A 549 15.13 7.31 -12.99
N TYR A 550 15.85 7.22 -14.11
CA TYR A 550 17.26 7.62 -14.17
C TYR A 550 17.45 9.12 -14.13
N ALA A 551 16.67 9.88 -14.90
CA ALA A 551 16.70 11.35 -14.87
C ALA A 551 16.44 11.90 -13.46
N ASN A 552 15.62 11.19 -12.68
CA ASN A 552 15.28 11.54 -11.30
C ASN A 552 16.19 10.92 -10.24
N GLY A 553 17.27 10.22 -10.63
CA GLY A 553 18.23 9.61 -9.71
C GLY A 553 17.66 8.46 -8.87
N LEU A 554 16.61 7.78 -9.36
CA LEU A 554 15.92 6.66 -8.72
C LEU A 554 16.45 5.29 -9.17
N ILE A 555 17.08 5.22 -10.36
CA ILE A 555 17.77 4.03 -10.85
C ILE A 555 19.24 4.36 -11.12
N MET A 556 20.12 3.38 -10.89
CA MET A 556 21.57 3.49 -11.08
C MET A 556 21.92 3.62 -12.57
N ALA A 557 23.18 3.98 -12.85
CA ALA A 557 23.71 4.11 -14.21
C ALA A 557 23.64 2.82 -15.04
N ASP A 558 23.58 1.66 -14.39
CA ASP A 558 23.41 0.36 -15.05
C ASP A 558 21.99 0.14 -15.62
N ARG A 559 21.05 1.05 -15.34
CA ARG A 559 19.65 1.00 -15.79
C ARG A 559 18.89 -0.25 -15.33
N VAL A 560 19.36 -0.91 -14.28
CA VAL A 560 18.78 -2.13 -13.73
C VAL A 560 18.47 -1.98 -12.25
N HIS A 561 19.43 -1.49 -11.47
CA HIS A 561 19.31 -1.45 -10.02
C HIS A 561 18.76 -0.09 -9.54
N PRO A 562 17.79 -0.06 -8.62
CA PRO A 562 17.37 1.20 -7.98
C PRO A 562 18.51 1.82 -7.16
N THR A 563 18.57 3.14 -7.08
CA THR A 563 19.42 3.84 -6.11
C THR A 563 18.87 3.70 -4.69
N GLU A 564 19.60 4.13 -3.67
CA GLU A 564 19.08 4.21 -2.29
C GLU A 564 17.69 4.85 -2.24
N ARG A 565 17.53 5.96 -2.97
CA ARG A 565 16.27 6.70 -3.06
C ARG A 565 15.16 5.87 -3.73
N GLY A 566 15.47 5.19 -4.84
CA GLY A 566 14.53 4.29 -5.50
C GLY A 566 14.12 3.11 -4.60
N THR A 567 15.06 2.50 -3.88
CA THR A 567 14.76 1.38 -2.96
C THR A 567 13.84 1.78 -1.81
N ARG A 568 13.92 3.02 -1.32
CA ARG A 568 13.03 3.53 -0.26
C ARG A 568 11.60 3.74 -0.77
N ILE A 569 11.44 4.34 -1.95
CA ILE A 569 10.12 4.49 -2.59
C ILE A 569 9.45 3.13 -2.79
N ILE A 570 10.23 2.13 -3.24
CA ILE A 570 9.76 0.75 -3.36
C ILE A 570 9.26 0.22 -2.00
N ALA A 571 10.06 0.37 -0.95
CA ALA A 571 9.72 -0.11 0.38
C ALA A 571 8.42 0.51 0.91
N ASP A 572 8.30 1.84 0.79
CA ASP A 572 7.15 2.60 1.27
C ASP A 572 5.87 2.19 0.52
N TYR A 573 5.99 2.02 -0.80
CA TYR A 573 4.87 1.61 -1.63
C TYR A 573 4.37 0.20 -1.29
N ILE A 574 5.30 -0.76 -1.12
CA ILE A 574 4.96 -2.11 -0.67
C ILE A 574 4.29 -2.05 0.71
N PHE A 575 4.86 -1.30 1.66
CA PHE A 575 4.30 -1.12 3.00
C PHE A 575 2.86 -0.60 2.97
N ASN A 576 2.58 0.42 2.15
CA ASN A 576 1.25 0.99 2.00
C ASN A 576 0.24 0.00 1.39
N ILE A 577 0.65 -0.80 0.40
CA ILE A 577 -0.22 -1.81 -0.21
C ILE A 577 -0.63 -2.87 0.81
N ILE A 578 0.30 -3.28 1.66
CA ILE A 578 0.04 -4.27 2.70
C ILE A 578 -0.63 -3.64 3.93
N GLY A 579 -1.37 -2.55 3.74
CA GLY A 579 -2.21 -1.91 4.75
C GLY A 579 -1.41 -1.26 5.89
N GLY A 580 -0.17 -0.86 5.63
CA GLY A 580 0.53 0.12 6.44
C GLY A 580 -0.12 1.49 6.28
N SER A 581 -0.26 2.22 7.38
CA SER A 581 -0.49 3.67 7.34
C SER A 581 0.75 4.31 7.97
N SER A 582 1.47 5.10 7.19
CA SER A 582 2.73 5.67 7.64
C SER A 582 2.49 6.80 8.67
N ASN A 583 2.81 6.51 9.93
CA ASN A 583 3.39 7.50 10.85
C ASN A 583 4.92 7.59 10.68
N TYR A 584 5.49 6.80 9.76
CA TYR A 584 6.92 6.62 9.56
C TYR A 584 7.55 7.73 8.71
N GLN A 585 8.64 8.29 9.23
CA GLN A 585 9.42 9.37 8.65
C GLN A 585 10.24 8.87 7.44
N LEU A 586 10.20 9.59 6.31
CA LEU A 586 11.17 9.43 5.22
C LEU A 586 12.58 9.78 5.75
N LEU A 587 13.30 8.78 6.26
CA LEU A 587 14.59 8.98 6.89
C LEU A 587 15.75 9.06 5.87
N ASN A 588 15.88 10.13 5.07
CA ASN A 588 17.10 10.38 4.28
C ASN A 588 18.34 10.62 5.17
N THR A 589 19.23 9.63 5.34
CA THR A 589 20.64 9.84 5.75
C THR A 589 21.51 8.86 4.96
N PRO A 590 22.66 9.30 4.39
CA PRO A 590 23.62 8.42 3.74
C PRO A 590 24.21 7.41 4.71
N TYR A 591 24.30 6.16 4.26
CA TYR A 591 24.75 5.00 5.02
C TYR A 591 26.29 4.97 5.17
N ASN A 592 26.86 5.98 5.82
CA ASN A 592 28.26 5.99 6.28
C ASN A 592 28.42 6.98 7.47
N ALA A 593 27.87 6.64 8.64
CA ALA A 593 28.35 7.21 9.91
C ALA A 593 27.88 6.34 11.09
N TRP A 594 28.86 5.80 11.80
CA TRP A 594 28.78 4.94 12.96
C TRP A 594 28.31 5.76 14.18
N ALA A 595 27.15 5.46 14.80
CA ALA A 595 26.85 5.84 16.20
C ALA A 595 25.52 5.24 16.71
N PRO A 596 25.40 4.95 18.02
CA PRO A 596 24.38 4.07 18.61
C PRO A 596 23.03 4.75 18.91
N TYR A 597 21.93 4.05 18.64
CA TYR A 597 20.59 4.42 19.13
C TYR A 597 20.45 4.08 20.62
N ARG A 598 20.44 5.11 21.48
CA ARG A 598 19.73 5.07 22.75
C ARG A 598 18.38 5.76 22.54
N ASN A 599 17.32 5.14 23.02
CA ASN A 599 16.05 5.81 23.27
C ASN A 599 16.33 7.07 24.10
N TYR A 600 16.02 8.23 23.54
CA TYR A 600 15.91 9.44 24.33
C TYR A 600 14.43 9.81 24.36
N ASP A 601 13.86 9.71 25.56
CA ASP A 601 12.72 10.52 25.97
C ASP A 601 12.93 11.95 25.48
N VAL A 602 11.94 12.49 24.78
CA VAL A 602 11.83 13.94 24.61
C VAL A 602 11.53 14.49 26.01
N ARG A 603 12.60 14.86 26.73
CA ARG A 603 12.46 15.78 27.85
C ARG A 603 11.99 17.11 27.26
N SER A 604 10.70 17.40 27.43
CA SER A 604 10.31 18.79 27.59
C SER A 604 11.02 19.31 28.84
N VAL A 605 11.94 20.27 28.66
CA VAL A 605 12.35 21.11 29.78
C VAL A 605 11.21 22.08 29.99
N ALA A 606 10.35 21.76 30.96
CA ALA A 606 9.42 22.72 31.53
C ALA A 606 10.13 23.56 32.60
N GLY A 607 9.96 24.88 32.52
CA GLY A 607 10.14 25.87 33.57
C GLY A 607 9.63 27.20 33.04
N TRP A 608 8.51 27.78 33.47
CA TRP A 608 7.73 27.54 34.69
C TRP A 608 6.30 28.11 34.53
N VAL A 609 5.27 27.37 34.96
CA VAL A 609 4.08 27.74 35.81
C VAL A 609 3.08 26.56 35.73
N PRO A 610 2.48 26.08 36.85
CA PRO A 610 2.02 24.70 36.98
C PRO A 610 0.57 24.45 36.55
N GLY A 611 0.35 23.27 35.96
CA GLY A 611 -0.90 22.52 36.08
C GLY A 611 -1.82 22.48 34.86
N THR A 612 -1.51 21.66 33.85
CA THR A 612 -2.41 20.63 33.26
C THR A 612 -1.72 19.90 32.09
N LEU A 613 -1.80 18.57 32.07
CA LEU A 613 -1.47 17.72 30.91
C LEU A 613 -2.49 17.98 29.79
N PHE A 614 -2.05 18.06 28.54
CA PHE A 614 -2.95 17.90 27.39
C PHE A 614 -2.34 16.99 26.32
N THR A 615 -2.86 15.78 26.24
CA THR A 615 -2.77 14.89 25.08
C THR A 615 -4.03 15.08 24.24
N GLY A 616 -3.92 15.55 23.00
CA GLY A 616 -5.05 15.59 22.06
C GLY A 616 -4.78 16.43 20.81
N ASN A 617 -5.28 15.95 19.66
CA ASN A 617 -5.52 16.75 18.46
C ASN A 617 -6.24 18.05 18.84
N GLN A 618 -5.61 19.19 18.57
CA GLN A 618 -6.25 20.50 18.62
C GLN A 618 -6.00 21.18 17.27
N ASP A 619 -7.08 21.50 16.56
CA ASP A 619 -7.07 22.34 15.37
C ASP A 619 -6.55 23.73 15.72
N PHE A 620 -5.39 24.11 15.18
CA PHE A 620 -4.88 25.47 15.31
C PHE A 620 -5.49 26.37 14.22
N ASN A 621 -6.40 27.24 14.63
CA ASN A 621 -6.92 28.36 13.82
C ASN A 621 -6.06 29.64 13.95
N GLY A 622 -4.73 29.48 14.07
CA GLY A 622 -3.78 30.59 14.24
C GLY A 622 -2.59 30.49 13.29
N THR A 623 -2.14 31.63 12.77
CA THR A 623 -0.96 31.73 11.89
C THR A 623 0.30 31.28 12.64
N VAL A 624 0.83 30.10 12.31
CA VAL A 624 2.12 29.62 12.84
C VAL A 624 3.22 30.46 12.20
N ARG A 625 3.64 31.55 12.85
CA ARG A 625 4.59 32.49 12.24
C ARG A 625 6.04 32.00 12.22
N ALA A 626 6.44 31.09 13.10
CA ALA A 626 7.74 30.45 12.98
C ALA A 626 7.89 29.12 13.71
N VAL A 627 8.61 28.17 13.11
CA VAL A 627 9.07 26.95 13.79
C VAL A 627 10.60 27.02 13.90
N ARG A 628 11.13 26.97 15.12
CA ARG A 628 12.58 27.03 15.40
C ARG A 628 13.09 25.66 15.85
N PHE A 629 14.20 25.22 15.27
CA PHE A 629 14.93 24.03 15.74
C PHE A 629 16.31 24.44 16.25
N ASP A 630 16.63 24.15 17.52
CA ASP A 630 17.97 24.33 18.08
C ASP A 630 18.72 22.98 18.09
N PRO A 631 19.78 22.81 17.28
CA PRO A 631 20.62 21.63 17.34
C PRO A 631 21.62 21.77 18.49
N TYR A 632 21.31 21.20 19.66
CA TYR A 632 22.31 21.04 20.72
C TYR A 632 23.19 19.83 20.37
N TYR A 633 24.18 20.02 19.48
CA TYR A 633 25.51 19.37 19.39
C TYR A 633 26.08 19.48 17.95
N PRO A 634 27.39 19.77 17.76
CA PRO A 634 27.91 20.19 16.45
C PRO A 634 28.06 19.10 15.37
N ASN A 635 27.86 17.82 15.68
CA ASN A 635 28.27 16.71 14.79
C ASN A 635 27.22 15.62 14.54
N ASN A 636 25.96 15.78 14.98
CA ASN A 636 24.89 14.80 14.74
C ASN A 636 23.73 15.42 13.97
N SER A 637 23.23 14.70 12.97
CA SER A 637 22.09 15.10 12.14
C SER A 637 20.80 15.03 12.98
N VAL A 638 20.39 16.16 13.55
CA VAL A 638 19.07 16.31 14.15
C VAL A 638 18.04 16.36 13.02
N ARG A 639 17.08 15.44 13.03
CA ARG A 639 15.95 15.42 12.09
C ARG A 639 14.75 16.08 12.72
N SER A 640 14.15 17.00 11.99
CA SER A 640 13.04 17.81 12.43
C SER A 640 11.89 17.67 11.43
N ARG A 641 10.71 17.24 11.90
CA ARG A 641 9.47 17.20 11.12
C ARG A 641 8.63 18.42 11.50
N ALA A 642 8.04 19.07 10.49
CA ALA A 642 7.01 20.07 10.69
C ALA A 642 5.79 19.71 9.81
N THR A 643 4.64 19.56 10.45
CA THR A 643 3.36 19.49 9.75
C THR A 643 2.95 20.92 9.43
N LEU A 644 2.66 21.20 8.16
CA LEU A 644 2.14 22.50 7.76
C LEU A 644 0.64 22.53 8.00
N THR A 645 0.09 23.70 8.34
CA THR A 645 -1.36 23.84 8.51
C THR A 645 -2.07 23.53 7.20
N ASP A 646 -3.03 22.61 7.28
CA ASP A 646 -3.88 22.25 6.15
C ASP A 646 -4.48 23.49 5.49
N LYS A 647 -4.34 23.57 4.17
CA LYS A 647 -4.89 24.68 3.39
C LYS A 647 -6.13 24.21 2.64
N ARG A 648 -7.24 24.91 2.85
CA ARG A 648 -8.40 24.81 1.96
C ARG A 648 -8.07 25.51 0.66
N ILE A 649 -8.34 24.84 -0.46
CA ILE A 649 -8.32 25.44 -1.78
C ILE A 649 -9.67 26.17 -1.93
N PRO A 650 -9.67 27.51 -2.00
CA PRO A 650 -10.90 28.29 -2.10
C PRO A 650 -11.59 28.03 -3.42
N ASN A 651 -12.88 28.39 -3.47
CA ASN A 651 -13.69 28.23 -4.66
C ASN A 651 -13.14 29.12 -5.80
N THR A 652 -12.51 28.51 -6.81
CA THR A 652 -12.04 29.20 -8.02
C THR A 652 -12.77 28.66 -9.25
N ASN A 653 -13.15 29.54 -10.17
CA ASN A 653 -14.08 29.26 -11.27
C ASN A 653 -13.44 29.14 -12.66
N ASP A 654 -12.11 29.22 -12.79
CA ASP A 654 -11.47 29.51 -14.06
C ASP A 654 -10.08 28.85 -14.28
N GLY A 655 -9.71 27.88 -13.45
CA GLY A 655 -8.39 27.26 -13.54
C GLY A 655 -7.24 28.21 -13.17
N THR A 656 -7.53 29.30 -12.45
CA THR A 656 -6.49 30.20 -11.94
C THR A 656 -5.61 29.47 -10.91
N PRO A 657 -4.27 29.57 -11.01
CA PRO A 657 -3.35 29.03 -10.02
C PRO A 657 -3.62 29.59 -8.62
N PHE A 658 -3.74 28.72 -7.63
CA PHE A 658 -3.89 29.09 -6.23
C PHE A 658 -2.58 28.90 -5.47
N LYS A 659 -2.07 29.97 -4.83
CA LYS A 659 -0.88 29.87 -3.97
C LYS A 659 -1.24 29.14 -2.68
N LEU A 660 -0.69 27.93 -2.50
CA LEU A 660 -0.87 27.13 -1.29
C LEU A 660 0.08 27.58 -0.17
N TYR A 661 1.38 27.66 -0.49
CA TYR A 661 2.45 27.91 0.46
C TYR A 661 3.48 28.87 -0.12
N ASP A 662 4.10 29.66 0.75
CA ASP A 662 5.16 30.62 0.42
C ASP A 662 6.31 30.37 1.39
N LEU A 663 7.29 29.57 0.94
CA LEU A 663 8.27 28.92 1.81
C LEU A 663 9.64 29.57 1.68
N GLY A 664 10.19 30.04 2.80
CA GLY A 664 11.58 30.52 2.90
C GLY A 664 12.49 29.54 3.64
N ILE A 665 13.79 29.59 3.35
CA ILE A 665 14.85 28.92 4.11
C ILE A 665 15.80 30.00 4.65
N ILE A 666 16.02 30.03 5.96
CA ILE A 666 16.92 30.99 6.62
C ILE A 666 18.18 30.25 7.10
N ASN A 667 19.36 30.70 6.59
CA ASN A 667 20.74 30.26 6.91
C ASN A 667 21.20 28.84 6.47
N GLY A 668 22.43 28.78 5.90
CA GLY A 668 23.18 27.54 5.62
C GLY A 668 22.80 26.80 4.32
N ASN A 669 23.47 25.68 4.01
CA ASN A 669 23.11 24.79 2.89
C ASN A 669 22.28 23.57 3.36
N PRO A 670 20.95 23.69 3.58
CA PRO A 670 20.06 22.53 3.61
C PRO A 670 19.20 22.44 2.34
N GLU A 671 19.01 21.22 1.84
CA GLU A 671 17.92 20.88 0.94
C GLU A 671 16.72 20.41 1.79
N VAL A 672 15.51 20.78 1.39
CA VAL A 672 14.25 20.42 2.05
C VAL A 672 13.34 19.79 1.02
N VAL A 673 12.71 18.67 1.35
CA VAL A 673 11.66 18.07 0.53
C VAL A 673 10.32 18.28 1.21
N VAL A 674 9.35 18.83 0.51
CA VAL A 674 7.97 18.97 0.96
C VAL A 674 7.10 17.97 0.20
N ARG A 675 6.43 17.09 0.93
CA ARG A 675 5.40 16.20 0.40
C ARG A 675 4.05 16.92 0.50
N LEU A 676 3.34 17.00 -0.61
CA LEU A 676 2.01 17.58 -0.72
C LEU A 676 1.03 16.47 -1.08
N THR A 677 0.02 16.25 -0.25
CA THR A 677 -1.12 15.39 -0.56
C THR A 677 -2.33 16.29 -0.80
N ILE A 678 -2.82 16.33 -2.03
CA ILE A 678 -3.84 17.27 -2.50
C ILE A 678 -5.09 16.50 -2.89
N TYR A 679 -6.22 16.90 -2.34
CA TYR A 679 -7.55 16.41 -2.67
C TYR A 679 -8.37 17.53 -3.29
N LEU A 680 -8.90 17.33 -4.49
CA LEU A 680 -9.71 18.31 -5.21
C LEU A 680 -11.03 17.69 -5.65
N ASN A 681 -12.11 18.44 -5.44
CA ASN A 681 -13.47 18.10 -5.86
C ASN A 681 -14.01 19.20 -6.78
N ARG A 682 -14.68 18.80 -7.86
CA ARG A 682 -15.42 19.73 -8.71
C ARG A 682 -16.81 19.96 -8.12
N ILE A 683 -17.11 21.21 -7.79
CA ILE A 683 -18.34 21.60 -7.10
C ILE A 683 -19.56 21.27 -7.96
N GLY A 684 -20.60 20.71 -7.34
CA GLY A 684 -21.84 20.34 -8.02
C GLY A 684 -21.77 19.03 -8.80
N THR A 685 -20.65 18.28 -8.69
CA THR A 685 -20.47 16.99 -9.36
C THR A 685 -19.90 15.94 -8.40
N SER A 686 -19.92 14.67 -8.79
CA SER A 686 -19.18 13.60 -8.11
C SER A 686 -17.70 13.52 -8.50
N SER A 687 -17.20 14.45 -9.33
CA SER A 687 -15.83 14.37 -9.82
C SER A 687 -14.82 14.82 -8.76
N SER A 688 -13.82 13.98 -8.51
CA SER A 688 -12.80 14.18 -7.48
C SER A 688 -11.45 13.60 -7.90
N VAL A 689 -10.33 14.24 -7.52
CA VAL A 689 -8.98 13.76 -7.79
C VAL A 689 -8.10 13.92 -6.56
N GLY A 690 -7.29 12.91 -6.28
CA GLY A 690 -6.25 12.93 -5.26
C GLY A 690 -4.89 12.77 -5.90
N GLN A 691 -3.94 13.65 -5.59
CA GLN A 691 -2.57 13.57 -6.07
C GLN A 691 -1.57 13.81 -4.95
N GLU A 692 -0.42 13.14 -5.06
CA GLU A 692 0.74 13.36 -4.22
C GLU A 692 1.89 13.96 -5.05
N VAL A 693 2.49 15.04 -4.55
CA VAL A 693 3.57 15.77 -5.24
C VAL A 693 4.69 16.09 -4.26
N TYR A 694 5.94 15.92 -4.71
CA TYR A 694 7.12 16.26 -3.95
C TYR A 694 7.81 17.50 -4.54
N VAL A 695 8.09 18.47 -3.66
CA VAL A 695 8.76 19.74 -3.98
C VAL A 695 10.10 19.77 -3.24
N SER A 696 11.20 20.06 -3.95
CA SER A 696 12.50 20.30 -3.32
C SER A 696 12.70 21.79 -3.19
N LEU A 697 13.23 22.23 -2.05
CA LEU A 697 13.66 23.59 -1.76
C LEU A 697 15.14 23.54 -1.39
N SER A 698 15.96 24.32 -2.08
CA SER A 698 17.40 24.43 -1.81
C SER A 698 17.77 25.87 -1.51
N ASN A 699 18.79 26.09 -0.68
CA ASN A 699 19.33 27.44 -0.50
C ASN A 699 20.34 27.76 -1.62
N GLY A 700 20.20 28.90 -2.27
CA GLY A 700 21.18 29.38 -3.24
C GLY A 700 22.53 29.66 -2.57
N ALA A 701 23.63 29.21 -3.19
CA ALA A 701 24.98 29.17 -2.61
C ALA A 701 25.55 30.50 -2.05
N THR A 702 24.91 31.64 -2.28
CA THR A 702 25.42 32.97 -1.89
C THR A 702 24.35 33.96 -1.40
N SER A 703 23.09 33.57 -1.26
CA SER A 703 22.04 34.45 -0.72
C SER A 703 20.91 33.63 -0.13
N GLN A 704 20.34 34.08 0.99
CA GLN A 704 19.15 33.51 1.67
C GLN A 704 17.94 33.46 0.71
N ARG A 705 17.98 32.53 -0.24
CA ARG A 705 16.99 32.39 -1.32
C ARG A 705 16.64 30.92 -1.42
N ALA A 706 15.43 30.57 -1.02
CA ALA A 706 14.85 29.27 -1.32
C ALA A 706 14.60 29.17 -2.83
N LEU A 707 15.36 28.31 -3.50
CA LEU A 707 15.13 27.88 -4.86
C LEU A 707 14.35 26.57 -4.80
N GLY A 708 13.07 26.64 -5.12
CA GLY A 708 12.16 25.51 -5.20
C GLY A 708 12.03 24.94 -6.61
N SER A 709 11.87 23.63 -6.72
CA SER A 709 11.48 22.93 -7.95
C SER A 709 10.56 21.75 -7.64
N VAL A 710 9.60 21.50 -8.53
CA VAL A 710 8.84 20.24 -8.54
C VAL A 710 9.74 19.19 -9.19
N PHE A 711 10.05 18.10 -8.48
CA PHE A 711 10.97 17.09 -9.00
C PHE A 711 10.33 15.71 -9.18
N SER A 712 9.05 15.54 -8.84
CA SER A 712 8.29 14.33 -9.12
C SER A 712 7.15 14.63 -10.08
N ASN A 713 6.89 13.73 -11.05
CA ASN A 713 5.58 13.70 -11.68
C ASN A 713 4.51 13.48 -10.60
N PRO A 714 3.35 14.16 -10.67
CA PRO A 714 2.28 13.95 -9.70
C PRO A 714 1.89 12.48 -9.64
N ILE A 715 1.96 11.89 -8.45
CA ILE A 715 1.53 10.52 -8.20
C ILE A 715 0.02 10.55 -8.04
N LEU A 716 -0.71 9.93 -8.96
CA LEU A 716 -2.16 9.84 -8.90
C LEU A 716 -2.58 8.87 -7.78
N LEU A 717 -3.30 9.37 -6.78
CA LEU A 717 -3.84 8.56 -5.69
C LEU A 717 -5.21 7.98 -6.07
N PHE A 718 -6.09 8.80 -6.63
CA PHE A 718 -7.39 8.39 -7.18
C PHE A 718 -7.93 9.44 -8.16
N ARG A 719 -8.85 9.02 -9.03
CA ARG A 719 -9.62 9.90 -9.93
C ARG A 719 -11.03 9.35 -10.10
N ASN A 720 -12.02 10.19 -9.82
CA ASN A 720 -13.44 9.93 -10.10
C ASN A 720 -13.89 10.92 -11.18
N ALA A 721 -14.34 10.40 -12.31
CA ALA A 721 -14.97 11.20 -13.35
C ALA A 721 -16.45 11.41 -13.02
N ALA A 722 -16.99 12.57 -13.40
CA ALA A 722 -18.44 12.74 -13.45
C ALA A 722 -19.00 12.10 -14.73
N GLY A 723 -20.28 11.73 -14.72
CA GLY A 723 -20.97 11.14 -15.88
C GLY A 723 -21.12 12.09 -17.09
N ASP A 724 -20.58 13.30 -17.01
CA ASP A 724 -20.57 14.31 -18.07
C ASP A 724 -19.34 14.22 -18.99
N GLY A 725 -18.45 13.25 -18.75
CA GLY A 725 -17.25 13.01 -19.56
C GLY A 725 -16.13 14.04 -19.34
N ALA A 726 -16.27 14.93 -18.36
CA ALA A 726 -15.23 15.89 -18.02
C ALA A 726 -14.14 15.25 -17.16
N ASN A 727 -12.87 15.44 -17.57
CA ASN A 727 -11.73 15.09 -16.74
C ASN A 727 -11.35 16.26 -15.84
N ILE A 728 -10.99 15.94 -14.60
CA ILE A 728 -10.32 16.87 -13.69
C ILE A 728 -8.91 16.35 -13.41
N ASP A 729 -7.97 17.26 -13.45
CA ASP A 729 -6.56 17.03 -13.14
C ASP A 729 -6.03 18.19 -12.30
N LEU A 730 -4.80 18.02 -11.82
CA LEU A 730 -4.12 18.98 -10.97
C LEU A 730 -2.71 19.20 -11.52
N SER A 731 -2.31 20.46 -11.63
CA SER A 731 -0.93 20.84 -11.89
C SER A 731 -0.38 21.54 -10.66
N VAL A 732 0.79 21.11 -10.20
CA VAL A 732 1.53 21.80 -9.15
C VAL A 732 2.70 22.51 -9.80
N THR A 733 2.83 23.81 -9.55
CA THR A 733 3.97 24.59 -10.04
C THR A 733 4.66 25.27 -8.87
N VAL A 734 5.98 25.46 -8.98
CA VAL A 734 6.78 26.14 -7.97
C VAL A 734 7.44 27.32 -8.65
N THR A 735 7.18 28.52 -8.12
CA THR A 735 7.76 29.76 -8.63
C THR A 735 8.74 30.32 -7.61
N ASN A 736 9.94 30.66 -8.06
CA ASN A 736 10.96 31.25 -7.21
C ASN A 736 10.85 32.78 -7.25
N ASN A 737 10.38 33.37 -6.16
CA ASN A 737 10.20 34.82 -6.07
C ASN A 737 11.56 35.47 -5.76
N SER A 738 12.16 36.08 -6.78
CA SER A 738 13.48 36.70 -6.71
C SER A 738 13.53 37.97 -5.83
N GLY A 739 12.39 38.56 -5.50
CA GLY A 739 12.28 39.73 -4.62
C GLY A 739 12.20 39.37 -3.13
N THR A 740 11.59 38.23 -2.79
CA THR A 740 11.42 37.77 -1.39
C THR A 740 12.39 36.64 -0.99
N GLY A 741 13.04 35.99 -1.96
CA GLY A 741 13.91 34.85 -1.70
C GLY A 741 13.14 33.60 -1.24
N ARG A 742 11.84 33.52 -1.56
CA ARG A 742 10.96 32.40 -1.17
C ARG A 742 10.48 31.60 -2.38
N ALA A 743 10.16 30.33 -2.15
CA ALA A 743 9.53 29.45 -3.12
C ALA A 743 8.02 29.42 -2.91
N GLU A 744 7.28 29.85 -3.92
CA GLU A 744 5.83 29.86 -3.91
C GLU A 744 5.29 28.61 -4.59
N ILE A 745 4.49 27.83 -3.88
CA ILE A 745 3.86 26.61 -4.37
C ILE A 745 2.44 26.93 -4.81
N TYR A 746 2.14 26.69 -6.08
CA TYR A 746 0.83 26.88 -6.67
C TYR A 746 0.18 25.55 -7.04
N VAL A 747 -1.13 25.49 -6.88
CA VAL A 747 -1.97 24.42 -7.41
C VAL A 747 -2.93 25.01 -8.42
N THR A 748 -2.95 24.40 -9.60
CA THR A 748 -3.82 24.78 -10.70
C THR A 748 -4.75 23.61 -11.00
N PRO A 749 -6.06 23.75 -10.70
CA PRO A 749 -7.06 22.82 -11.20
C PRO A 749 -7.09 22.85 -12.72
N VAL A 750 -7.02 21.68 -13.35
CA VAL A 750 -7.15 21.55 -14.80
C VAL A 750 -8.43 20.79 -15.08
N SER A 751 -9.29 21.32 -15.94
CA SER A 751 -10.44 20.57 -16.42
C SER A 751 -10.72 20.86 -17.87
N THR A 752 -11.29 19.86 -18.54
CA THR A 752 -11.73 19.95 -19.93
C THR A 752 -13.00 20.79 -20.10
N VAL A 753 -13.63 21.23 -19.00
CA VAL A 753 -14.80 22.11 -18.98
C VAL A 753 -14.63 23.20 -17.92
N ALA A 754 -15.20 24.38 -18.16
CA ALA A 754 -15.21 25.45 -17.17
C ALA A 754 -15.99 25.01 -15.92
N ALA A 755 -15.35 25.06 -14.75
CA ALA A 755 -15.92 24.54 -13.53
C ALA A 755 -15.34 25.20 -12.28
N ALA A 756 -16.13 25.14 -11.21
CA ALA A 756 -15.76 25.57 -9.88
C ALA A 756 -15.15 24.41 -9.08
N PHE A 757 -14.07 24.63 -8.33
CA PHE A 757 -13.38 23.59 -7.57
C PHE A 757 -13.27 23.92 -6.08
N THR A 758 -13.24 22.89 -5.24
CA THR A 758 -12.91 23.00 -3.82
C THR A 758 -11.99 21.86 -3.42
N GLY A 759 -11.14 22.04 -2.42
CA GLY A 759 -10.21 20.99 -2.03
C GLY A 759 -9.48 21.26 -0.73
N THR A 760 -8.67 20.30 -0.35
CA THR A 760 -7.81 20.35 0.84
C THR A 760 -6.41 19.86 0.47
N CYS A 761 -5.40 20.55 0.96
CA CYS A 761 -4.02 20.10 0.87
C CYS A 761 -3.46 19.87 2.27
N ILE A 762 -2.93 18.67 2.48
CA ILE A 762 -2.11 18.30 3.64
C ILE A 762 -0.65 18.34 3.18
N ALA A 763 0.22 18.99 3.95
CA ALA A 763 1.62 19.14 3.58
C ALA A 763 2.58 18.82 4.73
N GLU A 764 3.65 18.10 4.39
CA GLU A 764 4.67 17.64 5.32
C GLU A 764 6.06 18.05 4.82
N ALA A 765 6.83 18.74 5.65
CA ALA A 765 8.20 19.16 5.30
C ALA A 765 9.25 18.24 5.94
N TYR A 766 10.22 17.83 5.14
CA TYR A 766 11.33 16.93 5.48
C TYR A 766 12.68 17.62 5.22
N LEU A 767 13.56 17.67 6.22
CA LEU A 767 14.93 18.16 6.05
C LEU A 767 15.82 17.10 5.40
N VAL A 768 16.52 17.45 4.32
CA VAL A 768 17.44 16.58 3.58
C VAL A 768 18.87 17.15 3.66
N ARG A 769 19.57 16.86 4.77
CA ARG A 769 21.00 17.13 5.07
C ARG A 769 21.48 18.60 4.96
N GLY A 770 22.07 19.12 6.04
CA GLY A 770 22.92 20.32 6.03
C GLY A 770 24.14 20.13 6.94
N ALA A 771 25.35 20.39 6.42
CA ALA A 771 26.63 20.07 7.05
C ALA A 771 27.20 21.17 7.97
N GLN A 772 26.43 22.19 8.35
CA GLN A 772 26.92 23.20 9.30
C GLN A 772 25.83 23.68 10.26
N ALA A 773 26.25 23.92 11.50
CA ALA A 773 25.44 24.45 12.58
C ALA A 773 24.90 25.84 12.19
N GLY A 774 23.58 25.93 12.11
CA GLY A 774 22.85 27.18 11.95
C GLY A 774 21.44 26.99 12.49
N GLN A 775 20.92 28.02 13.17
CA GLN A 775 19.54 28.05 13.60
C GLN A 775 18.65 28.12 12.37
N MET A 776 17.79 27.12 12.18
CA MET A 776 16.74 27.18 11.17
C MET A 776 15.48 27.73 11.82
N ILE A 777 15.01 28.84 11.27
CA ILE A 777 13.70 29.42 11.55
C ILE A 777 12.91 29.30 10.25
N TRP A 778 11.83 28.54 10.27
CA TRP A 778 10.84 28.52 9.19
C TRP A 778 9.92 29.71 9.40
N GLU A 779 9.70 30.56 8.39
CA GLU A 779 8.58 31.51 8.40
C GLU A 779 7.50 30.97 7.45
N PHE A 780 6.29 30.71 7.97
CA PHE A 780 5.14 30.23 7.23
C PHE A 780 4.10 31.33 6.99
#